data_AF-A0A2V9B473-F1
#
_entry.id   AF-A0A2V9B473-F1
#
_cell.length_a   1.000
_cell.length_b   1.000
_cell.length_c   1.000
_cell.angle_alpha   90.00
_cell.angle_beta   90.00
_cell.angle_gamma   90.00
#
_symmetry.space_group_name_H-M   'P 1'
#
loop_
_entity.id
_entity.type
_entity.pdbx_description
1 polymer ?
#
loop_
_entity_poly.entity_id
_entity_poly.type
_entity_poly.pdbx_seq_one_letter_code
_entity_poly.pdbx_strand_id
1 'polypeptide(L)'
;MRANRPHPTRPSASRGSFLLVLQQAAEGKILLPGKVSDYLPWYGKDTGSRMTFEQLLHHISGMPPDFGSPEFSATPAAARRYEHQEFAEKFGQPALASAPGTKWEYSNCGYNLLGLICDTVIIALRNVCGSTEGLGQNIRAILFDAVLHLPSRNPKDIAAQICLVPIPWIASHVALAVNFFLFIAITIWFLSRHKQPAWNRLPLYKNPFILSGAMTRRSLLLLTSFAQFIILLLAVPLATDLFGQQSPSPTQLPAPNSTGFPPPMNWTAEQDHQDMQDQLGIKALRPGPSGNENAPNHANYDESKANPFPDLPDPLTLKNGKKVTNAEMWWKQRRPEIVEDFEREVIGRIPKNVPKVTWTVTNSETTVIASHPVIKQQLTGHVDNSSYPPINVDIQMLLVRPADAAVPVSVMMMFARGDFARAGAAPLPFVIPGAPGSPGSDPAPAEQLITDGWGYAYINPASIQADNGAGLTRGIIGLVNQGQPRKSDDWGALRAWAWGASRALDYLETDKAIDAKHVGIEGVSRYGKAALVTMAFDTRFALVLVGSSGEGGAKLHRRNFGEAVENLTGSGEYHWMAGNFLKYGAAEGAFGSKNAGDLPVDAHELIALCAPRLTFISYGVPEKGDARWLDQEGSFMAAVAAGPVFKLLGAQDLGVSDDYRTAKMPPVKMGLLDGELAWRQHHGGHTDGPNWKYFINWADKFLHHKAAFSPTAAPVAAPLPADQPAPRTDPNSLIAHEQLLDKAGKGRIDIYFEGDSITRRWGAADYPELLANWKQNFFGWNVADFGWGADKTENILWRLENGELDGVNPKVIVLLAGTNNVGNATPTASADAKVAEVTSGIQGILRIMQAKAPDATITLTAIFPRNDNPLVMPMINRINENLSQLADGQKIRYLNINDKLADKEGKLFDGMMNADKLHPALKGYQVWADALKPIFTELLGPPAKEDHAPPPQGDPCFAQ
;
A
#
# COMPACT_ATOMS: atom_id res chain seq x y z
N MET A 1 34.04 35.15 -2.38
CA MET A 1 34.08 33.88 -3.14
C MET A 1 34.30 32.75 -2.14
N ARG A 2 33.21 32.07 -1.76
CA ARG A 2 33.20 30.96 -0.78
C ARG A 2 33.31 29.65 -1.56
N ALA A 3 34.39 28.90 -1.36
CA ALA A 3 34.57 27.57 -1.92
C ALA A 3 33.86 26.54 -1.02
N ASN A 4 33.03 25.72 -1.64
CA ASN A 4 32.33 24.58 -1.05
C ASN A 4 33.33 23.64 -0.35
N ARG A 5 33.19 23.46 0.97
CA ARG A 5 33.82 22.37 1.72
C ARG A 5 32.83 21.19 1.80
N PRO A 6 33.25 19.93 1.57
CA PRO A 6 32.46 18.75 1.87
C PRO A 6 32.30 18.56 3.39
N HIS A 7 31.17 17.99 3.82
CA HIS A 7 30.88 17.68 5.22
C HIS A 7 31.61 16.39 5.68
N PRO A 8 32.23 16.36 6.88
CA PRO A 8 32.94 15.17 7.38
C PRO A 8 32.03 14.24 8.21
N THR A 9 31.75 13.05 7.68
CA THR A 9 30.97 11.96 8.32
C THR A 9 31.84 11.06 9.22
N ARG A 10 31.27 10.54 10.32
CA ARG A 10 31.89 9.43 11.10
C ARG A 10 31.88 8.15 10.23
N PRO A 11 32.82 7.20 10.44
CA PRO A 11 32.82 5.91 9.75
C PRO A 11 31.70 5.02 10.33
N SER A 12 30.47 5.20 9.85
CA SER A 12 29.35 4.28 10.04
C SER A 12 28.69 4.03 8.68
N ALA A 13 29.50 3.64 7.70
CA ALA A 13 29.10 3.38 6.32
C ALA A 13 29.31 1.90 6.00
N SER A 14 28.43 1.02 6.50
CA SER A 14 28.44 -0.41 6.14
C SER A 14 27.22 -0.85 5.32
N ARG A 15 26.06 -0.21 5.51
CA ARG A 15 24.80 -0.60 4.81
C ARG A 15 24.43 0.25 3.60
N GLY A 16 24.67 1.57 3.68
CA GLY A 16 24.39 2.50 2.59
C GLY A 16 25.24 2.21 1.35
N SER A 17 26.54 1.96 1.55
CA SER A 17 27.47 1.61 0.46
C SER A 17 27.11 0.26 -0.18
N PHE A 18 26.63 -0.72 0.59
CA PHE A 18 26.29 -2.06 0.07
C PHE A 18 25.06 -2.06 -0.85
N LEU A 19 23.97 -1.40 -0.43
CA LEU A 19 22.76 -1.24 -1.25
C LEU A 19 23.05 -0.41 -2.51
N LEU A 20 23.88 0.63 -2.39
CA LEU A 20 24.26 1.48 -3.51
C LEU A 20 25.16 0.73 -4.52
N VAL A 21 26.07 -0.13 -4.06
CA VAL A 21 26.88 -1.01 -4.94
C VAL A 21 26.00 -2.04 -5.65
N LEU A 22 25.10 -2.72 -4.93
CA LEU A 22 24.20 -3.71 -5.54
C LEU A 22 23.21 -3.07 -6.51
N GLN A 23 22.73 -1.87 -6.21
CA GLN A 23 21.90 -1.08 -7.12
C GLN A 23 22.69 -0.68 -8.38
N GLN A 24 23.92 -0.17 -8.23
CA GLN A 24 24.76 0.17 -9.37
C GLN A 24 25.17 -1.06 -10.19
N ALA A 25 25.33 -2.23 -9.56
CA ALA A 25 25.56 -3.50 -10.25
C ALA A 25 24.32 -4.00 -11.01
N ALA A 26 23.13 -3.93 -10.40
CA ALA A 26 21.85 -4.26 -11.03
C ALA A 26 21.52 -3.34 -12.21
N GLU A 27 21.96 -2.09 -12.15
CA GLU A 27 21.86 -1.11 -13.24
C GLU A 27 23.01 -1.23 -14.27
N GLY A 28 23.90 -2.21 -14.12
CA GLY A 28 25.02 -2.49 -15.03
C GLY A 28 26.16 -1.46 -14.99
N LYS A 29 26.18 -0.58 -13.99
CA LYS A 29 27.15 0.53 -13.82
C LYS A 29 28.45 0.08 -13.13
N ILE A 30 28.40 -0.99 -12.33
CA ILE A 30 29.55 -1.68 -11.74
C ILE A 30 29.49 -3.16 -12.13
N LEU A 31 30.62 -3.72 -12.57
CA LEU A 31 30.74 -5.16 -12.80
C LEU A 31 31.18 -5.84 -11.52
N LEU A 32 30.34 -6.69 -10.90
CA LEU A 32 30.69 -7.44 -9.68
C LEU A 32 32.01 -8.26 -9.79
N PRO A 33 32.38 -8.87 -10.93
CA PRO A 33 33.69 -9.51 -11.10
C PRO A 33 34.85 -8.52 -11.37
N GLY A 34 34.58 -7.21 -11.44
CA GLY A 34 35.57 -6.16 -11.67
C GLY A 34 36.56 -6.03 -10.51
N LYS A 35 37.80 -5.66 -10.82
CA LYS A 35 38.87 -5.52 -9.84
C LYS A 35 38.84 -4.15 -9.18
N VAL A 36 39.29 -4.08 -7.94
CA VAL A 36 39.38 -2.80 -7.19
C VAL A 36 40.22 -1.77 -7.93
N SER A 37 41.33 -2.21 -8.53
CA SER A 37 42.22 -1.36 -9.33
C SER A 37 41.58 -0.79 -10.60
N ASP A 38 40.48 -1.37 -11.09
CA ASP A 38 39.83 -0.90 -12.32
C ASP A 38 39.04 0.41 -12.06
N TYR A 39 38.70 0.70 -10.81
CA TYR A 39 37.85 1.82 -10.39
C TYR A 39 38.57 2.77 -9.44
N LEU A 40 39.54 2.26 -8.65
CA LEU A 40 40.44 3.05 -7.81
C LEU A 40 41.89 2.82 -8.25
N PRO A 41 42.35 3.43 -9.35
CA PRO A 41 43.69 3.18 -9.92
C PRO A 41 44.84 3.63 -9.00
N TRP A 42 44.55 4.48 -8.02
CA TRP A 42 45.50 4.90 -6.98
C TRP A 42 45.66 3.87 -5.86
N TYR A 43 44.74 2.90 -5.73
CA TYR A 43 44.80 1.88 -4.70
C TYR A 43 45.72 0.72 -5.13
N GLY A 44 46.69 0.37 -4.27
CA GLY A 44 47.86 -0.48 -4.56
C GLY A 44 47.65 -1.56 -5.63
N LYS A 45 48.44 -1.50 -6.71
CA LYS A 45 48.23 -2.28 -7.94
C LYS A 45 48.29 -3.80 -7.72
N ASP A 46 49.12 -4.29 -6.80
CA ASP A 46 49.28 -5.73 -6.53
C ASP A 46 48.12 -6.33 -5.70
N THR A 47 47.59 -5.60 -4.72
CA THR A 47 46.47 -6.07 -3.88
C THR A 47 45.12 -5.77 -4.54
N GLY A 48 44.95 -4.58 -5.10
CA GLY A 48 43.72 -4.13 -5.76
C GLY A 48 43.37 -4.90 -7.04
N SER A 49 44.37 -5.42 -7.76
CA SER A 49 44.14 -6.25 -8.96
C SER A 49 43.77 -7.71 -8.64
N ARG A 50 43.99 -8.15 -7.40
CA ARG A 50 43.67 -9.51 -6.95
C ARG A 50 42.26 -9.59 -6.36
N MET A 51 41.77 -8.51 -5.75
CA MET A 51 40.44 -8.44 -5.14
C MET A 51 39.37 -7.98 -6.15
N THR A 52 38.21 -8.64 -6.14
CA THR A 52 37.00 -8.19 -6.85
C THR A 52 36.04 -7.45 -5.91
N PHE A 53 35.08 -6.72 -6.48
CA PHE A 53 34.01 -6.09 -5.68
C PHE A 53 33.15 -7.12 -4.97
N GLU A 54 32.82 -8.21 -5.65
CA GLU A 54 32.12 -9.33 -5.05
C GLU A 54 32.88 -9.86 -3.82
N GLN A 55 34.20 -9.99 -3.90
CA GLN A 55 35.00 -10.46 -2.78
C GLN A 55 35.06 -9.46 -1.62
N LEU A 56 35.04 -8.15 -1.90
CA LEU A 56 34.90 -7.11 -0.88
C LEU A 56 33.50 -7.13 -0.23
N LEU A 57 32.44 -7.32 -1.02
CA LEU A 57 31.05 -7.38 -0.55
C LEU A 57 30.80 -8.59 0.35
N HIS A 58 31.43 -9.72 0.04
CA HIS A 58 31.25 -10.97 0.78
C HIS A 58 32.27 -11.18 1.91
N HIS A 59 33.10 -10.18 2.23
CA HIS A 59 34.16 -10.29 3.25
C HIS A 59 35.13 -11.45 2.99
N ILE A 60 35.38 -11.78 1.72
CA ILE A 60 36.32 -12.82 1.31
C ILE A 60 37.49 -12.24 0.51
N SER A 61 37.77 -10.94 0.64
CA SER A 61 38.84 -10.25 -0.12
C SER A 61 40.25 -10.66 0.31
N GLY A 62 40.40 -11.31 1.46
CA GLY A 62 41.69 -11.63 2.06
C GLY A 62 42.33 -10.45 2.77
N MET A 63 41.61 -9.34 2.98
CA MET A 63 42.09 -8.22 3.79
C MET A 63 42.10 -8.60 5.27
N PRO A 64 43.16 -8.24 6.03
CA PRO A 64 43.20 -8.48 7.47
C PRO A 64 42.13 -7.67 8.22
N PRO A 65 41.68 -8.13 9.40
CA PRO A 65 40.72 -7.39 10.22
C PRO A 65 41.38 -6.16 10.86
N ASP A 66 40.76 -4.99 10.69
CA ASP A 66 41.37 -3.71 11.13
C ASP A 66 41.52 -3.60 12.66
N PHE A 67 40.73 -4.37 13.42
CA PHE A 67 40.70 -4.34 14.89
C PHE A 67 41.79 -5.21 15.57
N GLY A 68 42.76 -5.72 14.80
CA GLY A 68 43.84 -6.56 15.32
C GLY A 68 45.26 -5.98 15.19
N SER A 69 45.45 -4.81 14.57
CA SER A 69 46.79 -4.26 14.37
C SER A 69 47.24 -3.42 15.60
N PRO A 70 48.51 -3.55 16.05
CA PRO A 70 49.05 -2.74 17.15
C PRO A 70 48.94 -1.23 16.87
N GLU A 71 49.00 -0.81 15.61
CA GLU A 71 48.95 0.60 15.20
C GLU A 71 47.57 1.24 15.35
N PHE A 72 46.48 0.48 15.14
CA PHE A 72 45.11 0.97 15.37
C PHE A 72 44.76 1.04 16.88
N SER A 73 45.37 0.15 17.66
CA SER A 73 45.14 -0.01 19.11
C SER A 73 45.94 0.99 19.96
N ALA A 74 47.12 1.40 19.49
CA ALA A 74 48.11 2.09 20.32
C ALA A 74 48.26 3.61 20.08
N THR A 75 47.46 4.24 19.20
CA THR A 75 47.57 5.68 18.94
C THR A 75 46.21 6.41 18.90
N PRO A 76 46.18 7.75 19.07
CA PRO A 76 44.95 8.57 18.96
C PRO A 76 44.24 8.49 17.59
N ALA A 77 44.73 7.67 16.66
CA ALA A 77 44.12 7.40 15.37
C ALA A 77 42.69 6.87 15.48
N ALA A 78 42.34 6.06 16.49
CA ALA A 78 40.97 5.59 16.69
C ALA A 78 39.99 6.73 17.05
N ALA A 79 40.49 7.85 17.59
CA ALA A 79 39.70 9.03 17.93
C ALA A 79 39.68 10.10 16.82
N ARG A 80 40.57 9.99 15.81
CA ARG A 80 40.65 10.92 14.68
C ARG A 80 39.67 10.49 13.59
N ARG A 81 38.89 11.45 13.07
CA ARG A 81 38.10 11.23 11.84
C ARG A 81 39.03 11.30 10.63
N TYR A 82 39.02 10.25 9.82
CA TYR A 82 39.71 10.19 8.52
C TYR A 82 38.68 10.33 7.41
N GLU A 83 39.04 11.02 6.32
CA GLU A 83 38.27 10.94 5.07
C GLU A 83 38.44 9.55 4.44
N HIS A 84 37.44 9.08 3.69
CA HIS A 84 37.40 7.69 3.18
C HIS A 84 38.66 7.30 2.40
N GLN A 85 39.16 8.18 1.52
CA GLN A 85 40.38 7.95 0.75
C GLN A 85 41.64 7.97 1.63
N GLU A 86 41.74 8.92 2.58
CA GLU A 86 42.86 9.01 3.53
C GLU A 86 42.94 7.75 4.40
N PHE A 87 41.78 7.21 4.82
CA PHE A 87 41.69 5.97 5.58
C PHE A 87 42.18 4.76 4.76
N ALA A 88 41.71 4.64 3.51
CA ALA A 88 42.08 3.54 2.63
C ALA A 88 43.57 3.57 2.23
N GLU A 89 44.15 4.75 2.00
CA GLU A 89 45.57 4.91 1.71
C GLU A 89 46.45 4.55 2.91
N LYS A 90 45.99 4.87 4.13
CA LYS A 90 46.75 4.69 5.36
C LYS A 90 46.63 3.28 5.96
N PHE A 91 45.45 2.66 5.88
CA PHE A 91 45.15 1.39 6.55
C PHE A 91 44.88 0.23 5.58
N GLY A 92 44.69 0.49 4.29
CA GLY A 92 44.43 -0.55 3.29
C GLY A 92 45.65 -1.28 2.76
N GLN A 93 46.86 -0.95 3.23
CA GLN A 93 48.10 -1.54 2.73
C GLN A 93 48.90 -2.39 3.74
N PRO A 94 48.34 -3.50 4.24
CA PRO A 94 49.13 -4.68 4.54
C PRO A 94 48.88 -5.76 3.47
N ALA A 95 49.87 -6.60 3.20
CA ALA A 95 49.68 -7.77 2.34
C ALA A 95 48.42 -8.57 2.73
N LEU A 96 47.72 -9.14 1.75
CA LEU A 96 46.51 -9.93 2.00
C LEU A 96 46.84 -11.07 2.97
N ALA A 97 46.05 -11.20 4.04
CA ALA A 97 46.21 -12.21 5.08
C ALA A 97 45.88 -13.62 4.56
N SER A 98 45.09 -13.72 3.49
CA SER A 98 44.80 -14.95 2.77
C SER A 98 44.54 -14.67 1.29
N ALA A 99 44.45 -15.71 0.47
CA ALA A 99 44.04 -15.53 -0.92
C ALA A 99 42.58 -15.02 -0.98
N PRO A 100 42.24 -14.10 -1.91
CA PRO A 100 40.85 -13.70 -2.11
C PRO A 100 39.97 -14.90 -2.49
N GLY A 101 38.79 -14.99 -1.89
CA GLY A 101 37.80 -16.05 -2.07
C GLY A 101 37.94 -17.22 -1.11
N THR A 102 39.02 -17.32 -0.31
CA THR A 102 39.32 -18.54 0.45
C THR A 102 38.90 -18.51 1.92
N LYS A 103 38.70 -17.32 2.51
CA LYS A 103 38.40 -17.16 3.94
C LYS A 103 37.50 -15.94 4.15
N TRP A 104 36.47 -16.09 4.98
CA TRP A 104 35.65 -14.97 5.44
C TRP A 104 36.37 -14.22 6.55
N GLU A 105 36.60 -12.92 6.36
CA GLU A 105 37.29 -12.05 7.30
C GLU A 105 36.83 -10.60 7.11
N TYR A 106 36.27 -10.01 8.16
CA TYR A 106 35.68 -8.67 8.11
C TYR A 106 36.75 -7.58 8.13
N SER A 107 36.68 -6.62 7.20
CA SER A 107 37.53 -5.41 7.18
C SER A 107 36.71 -4.15 6.86
N ASN A 108 36.79 -3.14 7.73
CA ASN A 108 36.23 -1.81 7.48
C ASN A 108 36.99 -1.08 6.36
N CYS A 109 38.29 -1.33 6.17
CA CYS A 109 38.99 -0.81 5.01
C CYS A 109 38.36 -1.32 3.70
N GLY A 110 37.90 -2.59 3.67
CA GLY A 110 37.14 -3.13 2.55
C GLY A 110 35.86 -2.34 2.23
N TYR A 111 35.12 -1.89 3.26
CA TYR A 111 33.94 -1.04 3.07
C TYR A 111 34.27 0.39 2.61
N ASN A 112 35.37 0.97 3.09
CA ASN A 112 35.80 2.30 2.63
C ASN A 112 36.12 2.28 1.14
N LEU A 113 36.76 1.20 0.65
CA LEU A 113 37.01 1.02 -0.78
C LEU A 113 35.69 0.93 -1.57
N LEU A 114 34.73 0.13 -1.11
CA LEU A 114 33.40 0.04 -1.75
C LEU A 114 32.70 1.40 -1.86
N GLY A 115 32.77 2.23 -0.81
CA GLY A 115 32.24 3.61 -0.84
C GLY A 115 32.93 4.49 -1.89
N LEU A 116 34.27 4.47 -1.93
CA LEU A 116 35.06 5.25 -2.88
C LEU A 116 34.80 4.83 -4.34
N ILE A 117 34.54 3.54 -4.59
CA ILE A 117 34.18 3.03 -5.91
C ILE A 117 32.83 3.59 -6.36
N CYS A 118 31.82 3.58 -5.49
CA CYS A 118 30.51 4.17 -5.77
C CYS A 118 30.58 5.68 -6.04
N ASP A 119 31.34 6.42 -5.23
CA ASP A 119 31.52 7.86 -5.43
C ASP A 119 32.19 8.16 -6.76
N THR A 120 33.19 7.37 -7.14
CA THR A 120 33.85 7.49 -8.44
C THR A 120 32.87 7.31 -9.60
N VAL A 121 31.97 6.31 -9.52
CA VAL A 121 30.94 6.06 -10.54
C VAL A 121 29.90 7.19 -10.60
N ILE A 122 29.47 7.70 -9.43
CA ILE A 122 28.51 8.80 -9.34
C ILE A 122 29.10 10.10 -9.87
N ILE A 123 30.36 10.40 -9.54
CA ILE A 123 31.07 11.58 -10.03
C ILE A 123 31.28 11.48 -11.55
N ALA A 124 31.63 10.31 -12.08
CA ALA A 124 31.73 10.10 -13.52
C ALA A 124 30.40 10.36 -14.23
N LEU A 125 29.28 9.84 -13.71
CA LEU A 125 27.94 10.06 -14.25
C LEU A 125 27.48 11.52 -14.12
N ARG A 126 27.81 12.20 -13.02
CA ARG A 126 27.53 13.63 -12.82
C ARG A 126 28.34 14.52 -13.77
N ASN A 127 29.60 14.19 -13.99
CA ASN A 127 30.47 14.96 -14.88
C ASN A 127 30.02 14.86 -16.34
N VAL A 128 29.42 13.72 -16.74
CA VAL A 128 28.86 13.53 -18.09
C VAL A 128 27.49 14.22 -18.26
N CYS A 129 26.66 14.27 -17.21
CA CYS A 129 25.26 14.69 -17.32
C CYS A 129 24.91 16.05 -16.65
N GLY A 130 25.86 16.69 -15.96
CA GLY A 130 25.69 17.99 -15.29
C GLY A 130 24.84 17.96 -14.01
N SER A 131 23.69 17.29 -14.03
CA SER A 131 22.81 17.04 -12.87
C SER A 131 21.86 15.85 -13.11
N THR A 132 21.24 15.33 -12.05
CA THR A 132 20.23 14.24 -12.13
C THR A 132 18.93 14.69 -12.82
N GLU A 133 18.56 15.96 -12.72
CA GLU A 133 17.44 16.55 -13.48
C GLU A 133 17.73 16.66 -14.98
N GLY A 134 18.98 16.97 -15.36
CA GLY A 134 19.40 17.04 -16.76
C GLY A 134 19.33 15.69 -17.49
N LEU A 135 19.54 14.58 -16.76
CA LEU A 135 19.39 13.24 -17.31
C LEU A 135 17.93 12.93 -17.71
N GLY A 136 16.97 13.29 -16.85
CA GLY A 136 15.55 13.11 -17.15
C GLY A 136 15.06 13.97 -18.33
N GLN A 137 15.58 15.19 -18.46
CA GLN A 137 15.26 16.09 -19.57
C GLN A 137 15.88 15.62 -20.89
N ASN A 138 17.11 15.12 -20.88
CA ASN A 138 17.78 14.60 -22.08
C ASN A 138 17.18 13.28 -22.57
N ILE A 139 16.74 12.40 -21.65
CA ILE A 139 16.00 11.19 -21.99
C ILE A 139 14.65 11.54 -22.63
N ARG A 140 13.92 12.54 -22.10
CA ARG A 140 12.69 13.06 -22.74
C ARG A 140 12.97 13.66 -24.11
N ALA A 141 14.06 14.42 -24.26
CA ALA A 141 14.42 15.02 -25.53
C ALA A 141 14.74 13.96 -26.62
N ILE A 142 15.39 12.86 -26.24
CA ILE A 142 15.68 11.73 -27.14
C ILE A 142 14.41 10.94 -27.50
N LEU A 143 13.49 10.77 -26.54
CA LEU A 143 12.25 10.02 -26.77
C LEU A 143 11.21 10.79 -27.58
N PHE A 144 11.30 12.11 -27.63
CA PHE A 144 10.32 12.99 -28.27
C PHE A 144 10.92 13.93 -29.35
N ASP A 145 12.10 13.60 -29.85
CA ASP A 145 12.79 14.30 -30.95
C ASP A 145 12.98 15.82 -30.70
N ALA A 146 13.36 16.18 -29.48
CA ALA A 146 13.62 17.56 -29.04
C ALA A 146 15.12 17.82 -28.76
N VAL A 147 15.49 19.09 -28.58
CA VAL A 147 16.90 19.53 -28.45
C VAL A 147 17.52 19.10 -27.10
N LEU A 148 18.63 18.37 -27.17
CA LEU A 148 19.43 17.95 -26.01
C LEU A 148 20.03 19.13 -25.25
N HIS A 149 19.90 19.10 -23.93
CA HIS A 149 20.47 20.07 -22.99
C HIS A 149 21.71 19.47 -22.32
N LEU A 150 22.85 19.53 -23.03
CA LEU A 150 24.17 19.18 -22.47
C LEU A 150 24.88 20.45 -21.97
N PRO A 151 25.56 20.42 -20.81
CA PRO A 151 26.22 21.60 -20.26
C PRO A 151 27.64 21.77 -20.84
N SER A 152 27.78 21.88 -22.16
CA SER A 152 28.92 22.57 -22.81
C SER A 152 28.62 22.80 -24.29
N ARG A 153 29.02 23.97 -24.83
CA ARG A 153 28.77 24.35 -26.25
C ARG A 153 29.90 23.94 -27.21
N ASN A 154 30.86 23.11 -26.82
CA ASN A 154 32.00 22.75 -27.67
C ASN A 154 32.21 21.24 -27.81
N PRO A 155 32.09 20.67 -29.03
CA PRO A 155 32.34 19.24 -29.30
C PRO A 155 33.74 18.73 -28.89
N LYS A 156 34.75 19.61 -28.81
CA LYS A 156 36.11 19.23 -28.38
C LYS A 156 36.20 18.92 -26.89
N ASP A 157 35.38 19.55 -26.05
CA ASP A 157 35.37 19.32 -24.60
C ASP A 157 34.67 18.00 -24.24
N ILE A 158 33.67 17.60 -25.04
CA ILE A 158 33.00 16.29 -24.94
C ILE A 158 33.98 15.16 -25.29
N ALA A 159 34.79 15.32 -26.35
CA ALA A 159 35.80 14.34 -26.72
C ALA A 159 36.93 14.22 -25.68
N ALA A 160 37.35 15.32 -25.06
CA ALA A 160 38.39 15.31 -24.02
C ALA A 160 37.92 14.65 -22.71
N GLN A 161 36.63 14.77 -22.36
CA GLN A 161 36.06 14.14 -21.16
C GLN A 161 35.78 12.63 -21.34
N ILE A 162 35.44 12.19 -22.56
CA ILE A 162 35.25 10.76 -22.87
C ILE A 162 36.59 9.99 -22.86
N CYS A 163 37.70 10.64 -23.22
CA CYS A 163 39.04 10.04 -23.25
C CYS A 163 39.69 9.82 -21.86
N LEU A 164 39.07 10.29 -20.77
CA LEU A 164 39.56 10.08 -19.40
C LEU A 164 38.96 8.83 -18.72
N VAL A 165 38.09 8.10 -19.40
CA VAL A 165 37.51 6.85 -18.91
C VAL A 165 38.37 5.67 -19.38
N PRO A 166 38.90 4.82 -18.49
CA PRO A 166 39.80 3.74 -18.89
C PRO A 166 39.12 2.76 -19.86
N ILE A 167 39.85 2.45 -20.93
CA ILE A 167 39.45 1.71 -22.13
C ILE A 167 38.85 0.30 -21.91
N PRO A 168 39.04 -0.43 -20.78
CA PRO A 168 38.31 -1.68 -20.55
C PRO A 168 36.78 -1.48 -20.43
N TRP A 169 36.32 -0.27 -20.11
CA TRP A 169 34.90 0.04 -19.91
C TRP A 169 34.09 0.13 -21.22
N ILE A 170 34.74 0.39 -22.36
CA ILE A 170 34.05 0.54 -23.66
C ILE A 170 33.77 -0.82 -24.32
N ALA A 171 34.48 -1.88 -23.93
CA ALA A 171 34.54 -3.10 -24.72
C ALA A 171 33.39 -4.11 -24.51
N SER A 172 32.45 -3.91 -23.56
CA SER A 172 31.44 -4.97 -23.30
C SER A 172 29.97 -4.61 -23.48
N HIS A 173 29.44 -3.42 -23.19
CA HIS A 173 27.96 -3.28 -23.20
C HIS A 173 27.37 -1.95 -23.70
N VAL A 174 28.16 -1.05 -24.30
CA VAL A 174 27.63 0.19 -24.90
C VAL A 174 27.81 0.24 -26.42
N ALA A 175 28.73 -0.55 -26.98
CA ALA A 175 28.99 -0.58 -28.41
C ALA A 175 27.83 -1.17 -29.23
N LEU A 176 26.96 -2.04 -28.69
CA LEU A 176 25.83 -2.54 -29.47
C LEU A 176 24.70 -1.52 -29.56
N ALA A 177 24.34 -0.85 -28.45
CA ALA A 177 23.30 0.17 -28.47
C ALA A 177 23.74 1.42 -29.24
N VAL A 178 24.96 1.93 -29.00
CA VAL A 178 25.44 3.13 -29.67
C VAL A 178 25.76 2.89 -31.13
N ASN A 179 26.35 1.75 -31.53
CA ASN A 179 26.51 1.44 -32.96
C ASN A 179 25.19 1.07 -33.65
N PHE A 180 24.21 0.49 -32.95
CA PHE A 180 22.88 0.22 -33.52
C PHE A 180 22.09 1.52 -33.75
N PHE A 181 22.14 2.46 -32.82
CA PHE A 181 21.54 3.78 -32.98
C PHE A 181 22.32 4.67 -33.97
N LEU A 182 23.66 4.61 -34.03
CA LEU A 182 24.43 5.28 -35.09
C LEU A 182 24.18 4.65 -36.47
N PHE A 183 24.05 3.32 -36.57
CA PHE A 183 23.77 2.64 -37.83
C PHE A 183 22.36 2.96 -38.33
N ILE A 184 21.36 3.02 -37.44
CA ILE A 184 20.00 3.45 -37.77
C ILE A 184 19.98 4.93 -38.16
N ALA A 185 20.66 5.82 -37.44
CA ALA A 185 20.72 7.24 -37.76
C ALA A 185 21.47 7.52 -39.08
N ILE A 186 22.58 6.83 -39.34
CA ILE A 186 23.33 6.92 -40.61
C ILE A 186 22.52 6.31 -41.75
N THR A 187 21.79 5.22 -41.52
CA THR A 187 20.93 4.58 -42.53
C THR A 187 19.70 5.45 -42.85
N ILE A 188 19.06 6.08 -41.87
CA ILE A 188 17.97 7.03 -42.06
C ILE A 188 18.47 8.31 -42.75
N TRP A 189 19.68 8.78 -42.42
CA TRP A 189 20.33 9.91 -43.08
C TRP A 189 20.72 9.61 -44.54
N PHE A 190 21.17 8.38 -44.83
CA PHE A 190 21.52 7.95 -46.19
C PHE A 190 20.28 7.67 -47.06
N LEU A 191 19.21 7.10 -46.47
CA LEU A 191 17.94 6.79 -47.14
C LEU A 191 17.07 8.04 -47.37
N SER A 192 17.20 9.07 -46.53
CA SER A 192 16.46 10.34 -46.69
C SER A 192 17.08 11.28 -47.73
N ARG A 193 18.32 11.03 -48.20
CA ARG A 193 19.01 11.90 -49.18
C ARG A 193 19.19 11.34 -50.58
N HIS A 194 18.90 10.07 -50.84
CA HIS A 194 19.06 9.51 -52.19
C HIS A 194 17.77 8.89 -52.72
N LYS A 195 17.16 9.57 -53.71
CA LYS A 195 16.23 8.95 -54.67
C LYS A 195 16.97 7.76 -55.34
N GLN A 196 16.33 6.59 -55.36
CA GLN A 196 16.83 5.30 -55.88
C GLN A 196 17.51 5.34 -57.28
N PRO A 197 18.20 4.26 -57.74
CA PRO A 197 18.98 3.24 -57.02
C PRO A 197 20.38 3.01 -57.65
N ALA A 198 21.34 2.52 -56.87
CA ALA A 198 22.60 1.96 -57.39
C ALA A 198 22.89 0.59 -56.76
N TRP A 199 21.95 -0.34 -56.91
CA TRP A 199 22.19 -1.77 -56.64
C TRP A 199 22.82 -2.40 -57.88
N ASN A 200 24.11 -2.21 -58.08
CA ASN A 200 24.92 -3.03 -58.99
C ASN A 200 26.40 -2.67 -58.81
N ARG A 201 27.07 -3.33 -57.86
CA ARG A 201 28.51 -3.65 -57.83
C ARG A 201 28.88 -4.16 -56.45
N LEU A 202 28.76 -5.47 -56.25
CA LEU A 202 29.89 -6.32 -55.86
C LEU A 202 29.41 -7.79 -55.72
N PRO A 203 30.17 -8.75 -56.26
CA PRO A 203 29.78 -10.15 -56.33
C PRO A 203 30.33 -10.90 -55.10
N LEU A 204 29.56 -11.82 -54.55
CA LEU A 204 29.97 -13.10 -53.95
C LEU A 204 28.84 -13.61 -53.07
N TYR A 205 27.91 -14.37 -53.66
CA TYR A 205 27.66 -15.78 -53.37
C TYR A 205 26.48 -16.23 -54.24
N LYS A 206 26.82 -17.03 -55.25
CA LYS A 206 25.88 -17.78 -56.09
C LYS A 206 25.63 -19.14 -55.41
N ASN A 207 24.43 -19.39 -54.91
CA ASN A 207 23.62 -20.52 -55.36
C ASN A 207 22.19 -20.49 -54.77
N PRO A 208 21.14 -20.64 -55.61
CA PRO A 208 19.75 -20.68 -55.19
C PRO A 208 19.25 -22.13 -55.02
N PHE A 209 18.06 -22.28 -54.40
CA PHE A 209 17.33 -23.52 -54.05
C PHE A 209 17.84 -24.18 -52.76
N ILE A 210 17.12 -24.13 -51.63
CA ILE A 210 15.80 -24.74 -51.38
C ILE A 210 15.11 -24.07 -50.15
N LEU A 211 13.77 -23.95 -50.18
CA LEU A 211 12.78 -23.69 -49.09
C LEU A 211 12.74 -22.27 -48.45
N SER A 212 11.96 -21.33 -49.00
CA SER A 212 10.58 -20.99 -48.56
C SER A 212 10.28 -21.04 -47.06
N GLY A 213 10.24 -19.86 -46.43
CA GLY A 213 9.05 -19.37 -45.71
C GLY A 213 8.49 -20.20 -44.55
N ALA A 214 9.29 -20.54 -43.53
CA ALA A 214 8.76 -21.02 -42.25
C ALA A 214 9.79 -21.02 -41.10
N MET A 215 10.49 -19.91 -40.77
CA MET A 215 11.37 -19.92 -39.59
C MET A 215 11.75 -18.56 -38.98
N THR A 216 10.79 -17.67 -38.74
CA THR A 216 11.06 -16.42 -38.00
C THR A 216 10.18 -16.17 -36.77
N ARG A 217 9.08 -16.91 -36.56
CA ARG A 217 8.25 -16.78 -35.34
C ARG A 217 8.52 -17.83 -34.25
N ARG A 218 8.96 -19.05 -34.58
CA ARG A 218 9.26 -20.07 -33.55
C ARG A 218 10.50 -19.76 -32.72
N SER A 219 11.53 -19.13 -33.32
CA SER A 219 12.76 -18.78 -32.61
C SER A 219 12.58 -17.61 -31.63
N LEU A 220 11.67 -16.68 -31.93
CA LEU A 220 11.37 -15.53 -31.06
C LEU A 220 10.47 -15.92 -29.87
N LEU A 221 9.58 -16.91 -30.06
CA LEU A 221 8.73 -17.48 -29.01
C LEU A 221 9.50 -18.42 -28.06
N LEU A 222 10.50 -19.14 -28.56
CA LEU A 222 11.40 -19.95 -27.72
C LEU A 222 12.33 -19.07 -26.86
N LEU A 223 12.82 -17.94 -27.37
CA LEU A 223 13.66 -16.99 -26.62
C LEU A 223 12.87 -16.20 -25.56
N THR A 224 11.61 -15.85 -25.83
CA THR A 224 10.74 -15.18 -24.85
C THR A 224 10.22 -16.15 -23.78
N SER A 225 9.94 -17.40 -24.14
CA SER A 225 9.58 -18.46 -23.18
C SER A 225 10.77 -18.87 -22.30
N PHE A 226 12.00 -18.88 -22.82
CA PHE A 226 13.22 -19.16 -22.04
C PHE A 226 13.58 -17.99 -21.10
N ALA A 227 13.34 -16.74 -21.52
CA ALA A 227 13.48 -15.57 -20.67
C ALA A 227 12.42 -15.53 -19.55
N GLN A 228 11.16 -15.89 -19.84
CA GLN A 228 10.12 -16.03 -18.82
C GLN A 228 10.37 -17.20 -17.85
N PHE A 229 10.97 -18.30 -18.33
CA PHE A 229 11.34 -19.45 -17.49
C PHE A 229 12.54 -19.16 -16.58
N ILE A 230 13.52 -18.35 -17.04
CA ILE A 230 14.64 -17.86 -16.21
C ILE A 230 14.16 -16.80 -15.20
N ILE A 231 13.21 -15.93 -15.58
CA ILE A 231 12.58 -14.96 -14.65
C ILE A 231 11.75 -15.69 -13.57
N LEU A 232 11.13 -16.83 -13.89
CA LEU A 232 10.44 -17.68 -12.91
C LEU A 232 11.42 -18.49 -12.02
N LEU A 233 12.56 -18.92 -12.55
CA LEU A 233 13.60 -19.66 -11.81
C LEU A 233 14.47 -18.76 -10.90
N LEU A 234 14.53 -17.45 -11.17
CA LEU A 234 15.21 -16.45 -10.32
C LEU A 234 14.30 -15.84 -9.24
N ALA A 235 13.00 -16.16 -9.24
CA ALA A 235 12.04 -15.68 -8.26
C ALA A 235 11.88 -16.60 -7.01
N VAL A 236 12.68 -17.66 -6.90
CA VAL A 236 12.64 -18.64 -5.80
C VAL A 236 14.09 -19.03 -5.48
N PRO A 237 14.84 -18.30 -4.62
CA PRO A 237 14.52 -18.07 -3.21
C PRO A 237 14.98 -16.68 -2.69
N LEU A 238 14.04 -15.76 -2.46
CA LEU A 238 14.28 -14.51 -1.71
C LEU A 238 13.22 -14.39 -0.61
N ALA A 239 13.17 -15.43 0.21
CA ALA A 239 12.44 -15.47 1.46
C ALA A 239 13.37 -16.07 2.51
N THR A 240 14.39 -15.31 2.89
CA THR A 240 15.08 -15.34 4.19
C THR A 240 16.15 -14.25 4.21
N ASP A 241 16.32 -13.63 5.37
CA ASP A 241 17.35 -12.64 5.72
C ASP A 241 17.08 -11.17 5.33
N LEU A 242 15.90 -10.69 5.74
CA LEU A 242 15.62 -9.26 5.97
C LEU A 242 15.44 -9.01 7.49
N PHE A 243 16.45 -9.37 8.28
CA PHE A 243 16.56 -9.00 9.70
C PHE A 243 17.85 -8.22 9.97
N GLY A 244 17.68 -7.13 10.72
CA GLY A 244 18.75 -6.25 11.21
C GLY A 244 19.28 -5.34 10.10
N GLN A 245 19.54 -4.05 10.26
CA GLN A 245 19.85 -3.18 11.38
C GLN A 245 19.48 -1.75 10.94
N GLN A 246 19.02 -0.99 11.93
CA GLN A 246 18.75 0.45 11.87
C GLN A 246 20.04 1.25 11.64
N SER A 247 19.91 2.37 10.92
CA SER A 247 20.86 3.48 10.96
C SER A 247 20.70 4.24 12.28
N PRO A 248 21.79 4.61 12.99
CA PRO A 248 21.70 5.32 14.25
C PRO A 248 21.38 6.82 14.03
N SER A 249 20.42 7.35 14.78
CA SER A 249 20.23 8.78 14.98
C SER A 249 21.46 9.38 15.71
N PRO A 250 21.77 10.68 15.50
CA PRO A 250 23.11 11.22 15.73
C PRO A 250 23.48 11.26 17.22
N THR A 251 24.57 10.59 17.59
CA THR A 251 25.18 10.70 18.92
C THR A 251 25.59 12.15 19.23
N GLN A 252 24.86 12.78 20.15
CA GLN A 252 25.41 13.78 21.05
C GLN A 252 26.63 13.19 21.76
N LEU A 253 27.74 13.94 21.81
CA LEU A 253 28.90 13.57 22.62
C LEU A 253 28.46 13.47 24.10
N PRO A 254 28.92 12.46 24.87
CA PRO A 254 28.63 12.42 26.28
C PRO A 254 29.31 13.61 26.96
N ALA A 255 28.50 14.46 27.60
CA ALA A 255 29.01 15.37 28.59
C ALA A 255 29.70 14.53 29.69
N PRO A 256 30.86 14.97 30.22
CA PRO A 256 31.49 14.27 31.34
C PRO A 256 30.50 14.18 32.51
N ASN A 257 30.40 12.99 33.12
CA ASN A 257 29.53 12.66 34.26
C ASN A 257 29.48 13.80 35.29
N SER A 258 28.45 14.63 35.20
CA SER A 258 28.22 15.77 36.08
C SER A 258 26.97 15.62 36.96
N THR A 259 26.21 14.53 36.79
CA THR A 259 24.87 14.39 37.37
C THR A 259 24.82 13.52 38.63
N GLY A 260 25.87 12.76 38.96
CA GLY A 260 25.88 11.90 40.15
C GLY A 260 25.01 10.64 40.07
N PHE A 261 24.38 10.35 38.92
CA PHE A 261 23.57 9.15 38.68
C PHE A 261 24.38 8.06 37.95
N PRO A 262 24.16 6.77 38.24
CA PRO A 262 24.78 5.68 37.48
C PRO A 262 24.30 5.69 36.03
N PRO A 263 25.13 5.30 35.05
CA PRO A 263 24.69 5.18 33.67
C PRO A 263 23.63 4.07 33.55
N PRO A 264 22.70 4.18 32.59
CA PRO A 264 21.70 3.15 32.40
C PRO A 264 22.33 1.80 31.98
N MET A 265 21.77 0.67 32.41
CA MET A 265 22.28 -0.67 32.09
C MET A 265 22.39 -0.89 30.58
N ASN A 266 23.45 -1.55 30.12
CA ASN A 266 23.68 -1.77 28.68
C ASN A 266 23.58 -3.26 28.35
N TRP A 267 22.37 -3.80 28.46
CA TRP A 267 22.07 -5.20 28.21
C TRP A 267 21.59 -5.45 26.78
N THR A 268 21.91 -6.61 26.22
CA THR A 268 21.25 -7.11 25.00
C THR A 268 19.83 -7.58 25.33
N ALA A 269 19.01 -7.78 24.28
CA ALA A 269 17.66 -8.31 24.47
C ALA A 269 17.66 -9.68 25.15
N GLU A 270 18.65 -10.52 24.83
CA GLU A 270 18.85 -11.85 25.41
C GLU A 270 19.26 -11.79 26.88
N GLN A 271 20.10 -10.83 27.26
CA GLN A 271 20.50 -10.66 28.66
C GLN A 271 19.33 -10.21 29.54
N ASP A 272 18.54 -9.23 29.08
CA ASP A 272 17.33 -8.79 29.81
C ASP A 272 16.25 -9.88 29.83
N HIS A 273 16.11 -10.65 28.74
CA HIS A 273 15.21 -11.80 28.67
C HIS A 273 15.62 -12.92 29.63
N GLN A 274 16.91 -13.22 29.73
CA GLN A 274 17.43 -14.20 30.68
C GLN A 274 17.22 -13.74 32.13
N ASP A 275 17.50 -12.47 32.44
CA ASP A 275 17.23 -11.91 33.76
C ASP A 275 15.74 -12.02 34.14
N MET A 276 14.83 -11.74 33.20
CA MET A 276 13.40 -11.92 33.44
C MET A 276 13.02 -13.39 33.70
N GLN A 277 13.61 -14.33 32.95
CA GLN A 277 13.42 -15.75 33.21
C GLN A 277 13.93 -16.13 34.60
N ASP A 278 15.11 -15.64 35.00
CA ASP A 278 15.70 -15.89 36.32
C ASP A 278 14.83 -15.31 37.44
N GLN A 279 14.33 -14.07 37.29
CA GLN A 279 13.38 -13.44 38.22
C GLN A 279 12.11 -14.27 38.44
N LEU A 280 11.62 -14.93 37.38
CA LEU A 280 10.41 -15.75 37.40
C LEU A 280 10.67 -17.22 37.78
N GLY A 281 11.93 -17.63 37.88
CA GLY A 281 12.32 -19.02 38.07
C GLY A 281 11.97 -19.90 36.87
N ILE A 282 11.99 -19.37 35.65
CA ILE A 282 11.81 -20.11 34.40
C ILE A 282 13.13 -20.77 34.03
N LYS A 283 13.11 -22.08 33.79
CA LYS A 283 14.29 -22.84 33.37
C LYS A 283 14.31 -23.12 31.87
N ALA A 284 13.12 -23.27 31.27
CA ALA A 284 12.98 -23.52 29.85
C ALA A 284 11.66 -22.96 29.31
N LEU A 285 11.74 -22.19 28.23
CA LEU A 285 10.61 -21.77 27.41
C LEU A 285 10.41 -22.75 26.24
N ARG A 286 9.15 -22.98 25.84
CA ARG A 286 8.85 -23.64 24.58
C ARG A 286 9.21 -22.72 23.42
N PRO A 287 9.79 -23.25 22.33
CA PRO A 287 10.06 -22.44 21.15
C PRO A 287 8.74 -22.02 20.51
N GLY A 288 8.65 -20.75 20.10
CA GLY A 288 7.55 -20.29 19.25
C GLY A 288 7.50 -21.06 17.93
N PRO A 289 6.31 -21.31 17.36
CA PRO A 289 6.22 -21.82 16.00
C PRO A 289 6.96 -20.91 15.01
N SER A 290 7.42 -21.49 13.92
CA SER A 290 8.08 -20.77 12.83
C SER A 290 7.06 -20.28 11.81
N GLY A 291 7.21 -19.04 11.34
CA GLY A 291 6.45 -18.54 10.20
C GLY A 291 6.85 -19.17 8.86
N ASN A 292 8.00 -19.85 8.81
CA ASN A 292 8.40 -20.62 7.63
C ASN A 292 7.66 -21.98 7.62
N GLU A 293 6.75 -22.16 6.67
CA GLU A 293 5.93 -23.39 6.52
C GLU A 293 6.75 -24.67 6.27
N ASN A 294 8.01 -24.54 5.85
CA ASN A 294 8.91 -25.69 5.65
C ASN A 294 9.74 -26.04 6.90
N ALA A 295 9.68 -25.23 7.95
CA ALA A 295 10.41 -25.50 9.18
C ALA A 295 9.75 -26.66 9.95
N PRO A 296 10.53 -27.50 10.65
CA PRO A 296 9.96 -28.63 11.41
C PRO A 296 9.01 -28.21 12.54
N ASN A 297 9.15 -26.96 13.03
CA ASN A 297 8.27 -26.35 14.02
C ASN A 297 7.35 -25.28 13.41
N HIS A 298 6.98 -25.37 12.13
CA HIS A 298 6.11 -24.38 11.50
C HIS A 298 4.77 -24.21 12.25
N ALA A 299 4.18 -23.02 12.15
CA ALA A 299 2.86 -22.76 12.73
C ALA A 299 1.77 -23.67 12.18
N ASN A 300 0.78 -23.98 13.01
CA ASN A 300 -0.43 -24.66 12.57
C ASN A 300 -1.26 -23.74 11.68
N TYR A 301 -1.71 -24.26 10.53
CA TYR A 301 -2.67 -23.61 9.64
C TYR A 301 -3.85 -24.54 9.29
N ASP A 302 -4.03 -25.60 10.08
CA ASP A 302 -5.11 -26.57 9.97
C ASP A 302 -6.18 -26.24 11.02
N GLU A 303 -7.33 -25.74 10.56
CA GLU A 303 -8.43 -25.29 11.43
C GLU A 303 -8.94 -26.42 12.36
N SER A 304 -8.84 -27.68 11.93
CA SER A 304 -9.24 -28.83 12.75
C SER A 304 -8.40 -29.00 14.02
N LYS A 305 -7.22 -28.37 14.08
CA LYS A 305 -6.29 -28.38 15.22
C LYS A 305 -6.15 -27.00 15.89
N ALA A 306 -6.92 -26.02 15.44
CA ALA A 306 -6.79 -24.63 15.88
C ALA A 306 -7.35 -24.37 17.28
N ASN A 307 -8.17 -25.28 17.83
CA ASN A 307 -8.89 -25.04 19.09
C ASN A 307 -8.49 -26.07 20.19
N PRO A 308 -7.22 -26.14 20.61
CA PRO A 308 -6.81 -27.04 21.69
C PRO A 308 -7.38 -26.64 23.07
N PHE A 309 -7.74 -25.36 23.24
CA PHE A 309 -8.34 -24.80 24.45
C PHE A 309 -9.68 -24.12 24.10
N PRO A 310 -10.74 -24.87 23.78
CA PRO A 310 -11.97 -24.33 23.20
C PRO A 310 -12.83 -23.52 24.18
N ASP A 311 -12.58 -23.64 25.49
CA ASP A 311 -13.31 -22.95 26.53
C ASP A 311 -12.63 -21.63 26.91
N LEU A 312 -13.28 -20.52 26.52
CA LEU A 312 -12.83 -19.17 26.84
C LEU A 312 -13.33 -18.76 28.24
N PRO A 313 -12.56 -17.97 29.00
CA PRO A 313 -13.05 -17.31 30.22
C PRO A 313 -14.33 -16.52 29.92
N ASP A 314 -15.38 -16.69 30.72
CA ASP A 314 -16.64 -15.96 30.49
C ASP A 314 -16.49 -14.48 30.92
N PRO A 315 -16.58 -13.51 29.99
CA PRO A 315 -16.41 -12.09 30.33
C PRO A 315 -17.52 -11.58 31.27
N LEU A 316 -18.64 -12.31 31.40
CA LEU A 316 -19.76 -11.98 32.28
C LEU A 316 -19.84 -12.89 33.53
N THR A 317 -18.71 -13.46 33.97
CA THR A 317 -18.60 -14.18 35.24
C THR A 317 -17.53 -13.57 36.14
N LEU A 318 -17.91 -13.15 37.35
CA LEU A 318 -16.96 -12.70 38.38
C LEU A 318 -16.06 -13.85 38.83
N LYS A 319 -14.87 -13.55 39.38
CA LYS A 319 -13.94 -14.56 39.92
C LYS A 319 -14.56 -15.46 41.00
N ASN A 320 -15.58 -14.98 41.69
CA ASN A 320 -16.34 -15.76 42.69
C ASN A 320 -17.44 -16.67 42.10
N GLY A 321 -17.55 -16.74 40.77
CA GLY A 321 -18.54 -17.55 40.04
C GLY A 321 -19.89 -16.88 39.81
N LYS A 322 -20.14 -15.68 40.36
CA LYS A 322 -21.41 -14.97 40.16
C LYS A 322 -21.49 -14.35 38.77
N LYS A 323 -22.62 -14.52 38.09
CA LYS A 323 -22.89 -13.90 36.79
C LYS A 323 -23.06 -12.39 36.90
N VAL A 324 -22.45 -11.66 35.97
CA VAL A 324 -22.60 -10.23 35.75
C VAL A 324 -23.89 -10.01 34.96
N THR A 325 -24.85 -9.33 35.57
CA THR A 325 -26.22 -9.20 35.02
C THR A 325 -26.63 -7.77 34.72
N ASN A 326 -25.80 -6.78 35.06
CA ASN A 326 -26.05 -5.37 34.76
C ASN A 326 -24.74 -4.57 34.63
N ALA A 327 -24.86 -3.37 34.09
CA ALA A 327 -23.74 -2.45 33.87
C ALA A 327 -23.02 -2.05 35.17
N GLU A 328 -23.71 -1.93 36.30
CA GLU A 328 -23.06 -1.59 37.57
C GLU A 328 -22.06 -2.66 38.02
N MET A 329 -22.45 -3.94 37.91
CA MET A 329 -21.56 -5.07 38.19
C MET A 329 -20.37 -5.10 37.23
N TRP A 330 -20.58 -4.78 35.95
CA TRP A 330 -19.48 -4.66 34.99
C TRP A 330 -18.47 -3.61 35.43
N TRP A 331 -18.92 -2.36 35.62
CA TRP A 331 -18.03 -1.23 35.90
C TRP A 331 -17.35 -1.31 37.27
N LYS A 332 -18.07 -1.75 38.31
CA LYS A 332 -17.55 -1.74 39.68
C LYS A 332 -16.84 -3.04 40.10
N GLN A 333 -17.05 -4.15 39.39
CA GLN A 333 -16.55 -5.46 39.82
C GLN A 333 -15.82 -6.19 38.69
N ARG A 334 -16.49 -6.57 37.60
CA ARG A 334 -15.89 -7.46 36.60
C ARG A 334 -14.79 -6.79 35.77
N ARG A 335 -15.02 -5.56 35.30
CA ARG A 335 -14.04 -4.81 34.52
C ARG A 335 -12.74 -4.60 35.31
N PRO A 336 -12.75 -4.17 36.60
CA PRO A 336 -11.56 -4.14 37.43
C PRO A 336 -10.84 -5.50 37.57
N GLU A 337 -11.56 -6.62 37.68
CA GLU A 337 -10.95 -7.95 37.74
C GLU A 337 -10.17 -8.31 36.47
N ILE A 338 -10.77 -8.04 35.30
CA ILE A 338 -10.15 -8.28 33.99
C ILE A 338 -8.93 -7.35 33.80
N VAL A 339 -9.07 -6.06 34.13
CA VAL A 339 -7.97 -5.09 34.09
C VAL A 339 -6.79 -5.57 34.93
N GLU A 340 -7.03 -5.98 36.16
CA GLU A 340 -5.99 -6.47 37.06
C GLU A 340 -5.29 -7.72 36.52
N ASP A 341 -6.01 -8.63 35.84
CA ASP A 341 -5.40 -9.80 35.22
C ASP A 341 -4.54 -9.42 34.01
N PHE A 342 -4.98 -8.51 33.15
CA PHE A 342 -4.16 -8.00 32.05
C PHE A 342 -2.93 -7.22 32.56
N GLU A 343 -3.08 -6.32 33.54
CA GLU A 343 -1.95 -5.58 34.13
C GLU A 343 -0.98 -6.49 34.88
N ARG A 344 -1.44 -7.59 35.49
CA ARG A 344 -0.55 -8.55 36.16
C ARG A 344 0.14 -9.48 35.20
N GLU A 345 -0.60 -10.08 34.28
CA GLU A 345 -0.16 -11.27 33.58
C GLU A 345 0.23 -11.03 32.12
N VAL A 346 -0.27 -9.96 31.49
CA VAL A 346 -0.20 -9.81 30.02
C VAL A 346 0.56 -8.56 29.59
N ILE A 347 0.08 -7.37 29.94
CA ILE A 347 0.59 -6.09 29.40
C ILE A 347 1.41 -5.28 30.40
N GLY A 348 1.24 -5.56 31.69
CA GLY A 348 2.03 -4.97 32.79
C GLY A 348 1.45 -3.66 33.33
N ARG A 349 1.86 -3.29 34.55
CA ARG A 349 1.40 -2.09 35.26
C ARG A 349 2.15 -0.85 34.81
N ILE A 350 1.40 0.23 34.68
CA ILE A 350 1.99 1.57 34.65
C ILE A 350 2.44 1.90 36.09
N PRO A 351 3.72 2.27 36.30
CA PRO A 351 4.18 2.68 37.62
C PRO A 351 3.39 3.88 38.16
N LYS A 352 3.13 3.95 39.47
CA LYS A 352 2.29 5.02 40.05
C LYS A 352 2.85 6.44 39.87
N ASN A 353 4.16 6.57 39.73
CA ASN A 353 4.87 7.84 39.68
C ASN A 353 5.53 8.06 38.31
N VAL A 354 4.80 7.86 37.21
CA VAL A 354 5.34 8.23 35.89
C VAL A 354 5.51 9.76 35.82
N PRO A 355 6.65 10.28 35.32
CA PRO A 355 6.86 11.71 35.23
C PRO A 355 5.86 12.42 34.31
N LYS A 356 5.71 13.72 34.52
CA LYS A 356 4.84 14.58 33.71
C LYS A 356 5.44 14.80 32.32
N VAL A 357 4.57 15.07 31.34
CA VAL A 357 4.98 15.41 29.97
C VAL A 357 4.67 16.89 29.71
N THR A 358 5.66 17.63 29.22
CA THR A 358 5.50 19.02 28.79
C THR A 358 5.57 19.09 27.27
N TRP A 359 4.49 19.54 26.65
CA TRP A 359 4.38 19.60 25.20
C TRP A 359 4.82 20.97 24.65
N THR A 360 5.61 20.94 23.59
CA THR A 360 6.04 22.12 22.83
C THR A 360 5.74 21.94 21.36
N VAL A 361 5.10 22.93 20.74
CA VAL A 361 4.99 23.00 19.27
C VAL A 361 6.34 23.45 18.72
N THR A 362 7.04 22.55 18.04
CA THR A 362 8.39 22.80 17.51
C THR A 362 8.38 23.36 16.10
N ASN A 363 7.36 23.03 15.31
CA ASN A 363 7.09 23.60 14.01
C ASN A 363 5.59 23.71 13.77
N SER A 364 5.15 24.72 13.03
CA SER A 364 3.77 24.89 12.62
C SER A 364 3.75 25.51 11.22
N GLU A 365 3.06 24.86 10.29
CA GLU A 365 2.91 25.33 8.92
C GLU A 365 1.47 25.17 8.44
N THR A 366 1.08 26.00 7.48
CA THR A 366 -0.18 25.85 6.74
C THR A 366 0.15 25.26 5.38
N THR A 367 -0.54 24.19 5.02
CA THR A 367 -0.38 23.51 3.73
C THR A 367 -1.76 23.09 3.19
N VAL A 368 -1.79 22.39 2.06
CA VAL A 368 -3.02 21.86 1.46
C VAL A 368 -2.92 20.34 1.39
N ILE A 369 -3.94 19.65 1.88
CA ILE A 369 -4.12 18.19 1.74
C ILE A 369 -5.51 17.96 1.17
N ALA A 370 -5.62 17.14 0.12
CA ALA A 370 -6.89 16.84 -0.57
C ALA A 370 -7.70 18.10 -0.94
N SER A 371 -7.02 19.16 -1.41
CA SER A 371 -7.63 20.47 -1.74
C SER A 371 -8.20 21.27 -0.54
N HIS A 372 -8.02 20.80 0.70
CA HIS A 372 -8.37 21.53 1.91
C HIS A 372 -7.15 22.19 2.55
N PRO A 373 -7.21 23.46 2.96
CA PRO A 373 -6.16 24.07 3.75
C PRO A 373 -6.10 23.42 5.13
N VAL A 374 -4.90 23.03 5.57
CA VAL A 374 -4.67 22.37 6.86
C VAL A 374 -3.57 23.08 7.64
N ILE A 375 -3.68 23.04 8.96
CA ILE A 375 -2.61 23.41 9.89
C ILE A 375 -1.89 22.14 10.30
N LYS A 376 -0.58 22.07 10.02
CA LYS A 376 0.31 20.98 10.39
C LYS A 376 1.24 21.44 11.51
N GLN A 377 1.15 20.81 12.67
CA GLN A 377 1.95 21.10 13.86
C GLN A 377 2.82 19.89 14.21
N GLN A 378 4.13 20.11 14.30
CA GLN A 378 5.05 19.15 14.90
C GLN A 378 5.18 19.46 16.39
N LEU A 379 5.06 18.43 17.21
CA LEU A 379 5.07 18.54 18.65
C LEU A 379 6.09 17.59 19.26
N THR A 380 6.76 18.10 20.29
CA THR A 380 7.63 17.31 21.16
C THR A 380 7.06 17.36 22.58
N GLY A 381 6.68 16.20 23.11
CA GLY A 381 6.32 15.98 24.49
C GLY A 381 7.53 15.55 25.29
N HIS A 382 8.19 16.49 25.96
CA HIS A 382 9.34 16.20 26.81
C HIS A 382 8.86 15.59 28.14
N VAL A 383 9.28 14.37 28.43
CA VAL A 383 9.01 13.72 29.72
C VAL A 383 10.02 14.25 30.74
N ASP A 384 9.52 14.74 31.87
CA ASP A 384 10.38 15.20 32.97
C ASP A 384 11.33 14.08 33.41
N ASN A 385 12.63 14.29 33.19
CA ASN A 385 13.67 13.33 33.53
C ASN A 385 14.49 13.75 34.76
N SER A 386 14.02 14.69 35.58
CA SER A 386 14.77 15.17 36.75
C SER A 386 15.10 14.05 37.74
N SER A 387 14.27 13.00 37.81
CA SER A 387 14.51 11.82 38.65
C SER A 387 15.65 10.94 38.14
N TYR A 388 15.96 11.01 36.84
CA TYR A 388 17.05 10.26 36.23
C TYR A 388 17.51 10.90 34.89
N PRO A 389 18.30 11.99 34.97
CA PRO A 389 18.73 12.78 33.81
C PRO A 389 19.50 12.04 32.70
N PRO A 390 20.19 10.90 32.94
CA PRO A 390 20.88 10.17 31.88
C PRO A 390 19.96 9.63 30.76
N ILE A 391 18.65 9.54 30.98
CA ILE A 391 17.67 9.15 29.96
C ILE A 391 16.83 10.37 29.60
N ASN A 392 16.79 10.72 28.32
CA ASN A 392 15.89 11.73 27.78
C ASN A 392 14.79 11.04 26.98
N VAL A 393 13.54 11.44 27.17
CA VAL A 393 12.39 10.90 26.44
C VAL A 393 11.60 12.07 25.86
N ASP A 394 11.65 12.20 24.55
CA ASP A 394 10.96 13.24 23.79
C ASP A 394 9.95 12.57 22.87
N ILE A 395 8.68 12.55 23.30
CA ILE A 395 7.58 11.95 22.54
C ILE A 395 7.32 12.80 21.31
N GLN A 396 7.38 12.19 20.12
CA GLN A 396 7.18 12.91 18.87
C GLN A 396 5.75 12.68 18.34
N MET A 397 5.06 13.79 18.07
CA MET A 397 3.72 13.80 17.49
C MET A 397 3.63 14.80 16.34
N LEU A 398 2.90 14.46 15.28
CA LEU A 398 2.46 15.36 14.24
C LEU A 398 0.94 15.50 14.32
N LEU A 399 0.42 16.70 14.58
CA LEU A 399 -1.01 17.01 14.53
C LEU A 399 -1.33 17.73 13.22
N VAL A 400 -2.36 17.29 12.51
CA VAL A 400 -2.87 17.93 11.30
C VAL A 400 -4.37 18.12 11.44
N ARG A 401 -4.86 19.33 11.18
CA ARG A 401 -6.29 19.64 11.24
C ARG A 401 -6.69 20.62 10.14
N PRO A 402 -7.94 20.60 9.67
CA PRO A 402 -8.44 21.62 8.76
C PRO A 402 -8.24 23.03 9.33
N ALA A 403 -7.74 23.95 8.50
CA ALA A 403 -7.40 25.31 8.90
C ALA A 403 -8.65 26.20 9.03
N ASP A 404 -9.70 25.86 8.29
CA ASP A 404 -10.97 26.56 8.13
C ASP A 404 -12.13 25.88 8.87
N ALA A 405 -11.83 24.93 9.77
CA ALA A 405 -12.85 24.29 10.60
C ALA A 405 -13.63 25.32 11.43
N ALA A 406 -14.96 25.30 11.28
CA ALA A 406 -15.86 26.22 11.99
C ALA A 406 -16.18 25.75 13.42
N VAL A 407 -15.91 24.48 13.71
CA VAL A 407 -16.15 23.81 14.99
C VAL A 407 -14.91 23.01 15.41
N PRO A 408 -14.76 22.66 16.69
CA PRO A 408 -13.71 21.74 17.13
C PRO A 408 -13.75 20.43 16.33
N VAL A 409 -12.57 19.92 15.98
CA VAL A 409 -12.40 18.84 15.00
C VAL A 409 -12.17 17.49 15.71
N SER A 410 -12.89 16.45 15.33
CA SER A 410 -12.60 15.06 15.73
C SER A 410 -11.22 14.64 15.20
N VAL A 411 -10.43 13.93 15.99
CA VAL A 411 -9.05 13.57 15.61
C VAL A 411 -8.86 12.07 15.63
N MET A 412 -8.28 11.53 14.56
CA MET A 412 -7.79 10.16 14.56
C MET A 412 -6.29 10.11 14.86
N MET A 413 -5.90 9.59 16.03
CA MET A 413 -4.51 9.36 16.37
C MET A 413 -4.04 8.02 15.79
N MET A 414 -2.94 8.02 15.04
CA MET A 414 -2.39 6.86 14.35
C MET A 414 -0.95 6.62 14.82
N PHE A 415 -0.64 5.40 15.22
CA PHE A 415 0.75 5.01 15.49
C PHE A 415 1.54 4.90 14.17
N ALA A 416 2.58 5.72 14.00
CA ALA A 416 3.39 5.75 12.78
C ALA A 416 4.89 5.91 13.06
N ARG A 417 5.74 5.53 12.09
CA ARG A 417 7.19 5.71 12.22
C ARG A 417 7.57 7.19 12.06
N GLY A 418 8.48 7.69 12.92
CA GLY A 418 8.79 9.11 13.12
C GLY A 418 9.45 9.90 11.97
N ASP A 419 9.39 9.46 10.72
CA ASP A 419 9.79 10.30 9.57
C ASP A 419 8.62 11.18 9.12
N PHE A 420 8.21 12.11 10.00
CA PHE A 420 7.06 13.00 9.79
C PHE A 420 7.30 14.07 8.70
N ALA A 421 8.53 14.16 8.17
CA ALA A 421 8.83 14.99 7.02
C ALA A 421 8.16 14.47 5.74
N ARG A 422 7.92 13.16 5.64
CA ARG A 422 7.19 12.53 4.52
C ARG A 422 5.68 12.42 4.75
N ALA A 423 5.21 12.49 5.99
CA ALA A 423 3.79 12.51 6.32
C ALA A 423 3.16 13.84 5.87
N GLY A 424 2.56 13.84 4.67
CA GLY A 424 2.00 15.01 3.99
C GLY A 424 2.79 15.49 2.76
N ALA A 425 3.83 14.76 2.32
CA ALA A 425 4.48 15.02 1.03
C ALA A 425 3.67 14.37 -0.11
N ALA A 426 3.53 15.07 -1.23
CA ALA A 426 2.96 14.51 -2.46
C ALA A 426 3.66 13.18 -2.85
N PRO A 427 2.94 12.22 -3.46
CA PRO A 427 3.50 10.91 -3.77
C PRO A 427 4.80 11.02 -4.59
N LEU A 428 5.76 10.15 -4.26
CA LEU A 428 6.99 10.00 -5.05
C LEU A 428 6.63 9.63 -6.51
N PRO A 429 7.39 10.08 -7.52
CA PRO A 429 7.07 9.87 -8.94
C PRO A 429 7.23 8.42 -9.43
N PHE A 430 7.29 7.43 -8.53
CA PHE A 430 7.37 6.02 -8.86
C PHE A 430 6.16 5.26 -8.30
N VAL A 431 5.37 4.70 -9.22
CA VAL A 431 4.18 3.89 -8.97
C VAL A 431 4.62 2.50 -8.49
N ILE A 432 4.25 2.14 -7.26
CA ILE A 432 4.20 0.73 -6.83
C ILE A 432 2.75 0.28 -7.08
N PRO A 433 2.51 -0.70 -7.98
CA PRO A 433 1.18 -1.24 -8.20
C PRO A 433 0.58 -1.71 -6.86
N GLY A 434 -0.58 -1.15 -6.47
CA GLY A 434 -1.31 -1.51 -5.25
C GLY A 434 -0.99 -0.71 -3.98
N ALA A 435 -0.10 0.30 -4.02
CA ALA A 435 0.08 1.23 -2.89
C ALA A 435 -1.00 2.35 -2.89
N PRO A 436 -1.39 2.90 -1.72
CA PRO A 436 -2.27 4.07 -1.65
C PRO A 436 -1.71 5.25 -2.46
N GLY A 437 -2.54 5.83 -3.33
CA GLY A 437 -2.14 6.92 -4.23
C GLY A 437 -1.66 6.48 -5.63
N SER A 438 -1.68 5.18 -5.94
CA SER A 438 -1.55 4.69 -7.32
C SER A 438 -2.87 4.89 -8.10
N PRO A 439 -2.84 5.11 -9.44
CA PRO A 439 -4.05 5.19 -10.25
C PRO A 439 -4.94 3.95 -10.03
N GLY A 440 -6.21 4.16 -9.63
CA GLY A 440 -7.16 3.09 -9.29
C GLY A 440 -7.15 2.60 -7.83
N SER A 441 -6.35 3.19 -6.93
CA SER A 441 -6.37 2.89 -5.48
C SER A 441 -7.16 3.92 -4.67
N ASP A 442 -7.65 3.52 -3.49
CA ASP A 442 -8.26 4.45 -2.53
C ASP A 442 -7.25 5.55 -2.13
N PRO A 443 -7.69 6.79 -1.88
CA PRO A 443 -6.81 7.86 -1.38
C PRO A 443 -6.10 7.47 -0.08
N ALA A 444 -5.01 8.15 0.27
CA ALA A 444 -4.32 7.87 1.51
C ALA A 444 -5.24 8.14 2.73
N PRO A 445 -5.09 7.43 3.86
CA PRO A 445 -5.93 7.63 5.05
C PRO A 445 -6.02 9.09 5.53
N ALA A 446 -4.89 9.79 5.50
CA ALA A 446 -4.80 11.21 5.84
C ALA A 446 -5.66 12.09 4.91
N GLU A 447 -5.71 11.78 3.62
CA GLU A 447 -6.54 12.50 2.65
C GLU A 447 -8.02 12.22 2.89
N GLN A 448 -8.39 10.96 3.15
CA GLN A 448 -9.78 10.58 3.45
C GLN A 448 -10.29 11.29 4.71
N LEU A 449 -9.50 11.30 5.80
CA LEU A 449 -9.86 11.99 7.05
C LEU A 449 -10.04 13.50 6.85
N ILE A 450 -9.08 14.17 6.21
CA ILE A 450 -9.17 15.62 5.97
C ILE A 450 -10.37 15.96 5.08
N THR A 451 -10.65 15.14 4.06
CA THR A 451 -11.80 15.33 3.16
C THR A 451 -13.13 15.22 3.91
N ASP A 452 -13.23 14.32 4.89
CA ASP A 452 -14.42 14.18 5.72
C ASP A 452 -14.53 15.28 6.81
N GLY A 453 -13.47 16.06 7.01
CA GLY A 453 -13.41 17.13 8.00
C GLY A 453 -12.87 16.70 9.35
N TRP A 454 -12.33 15.49 9.45
CA TRP A 454 -11.53 15.04 10.59
C TRP A 454 -10.14 15.67 10.56
N GLY A 455 -9.53 15.76 11.74
CA GLY A 455 -8.10 15.93 11.91
C GLY A 455 -7.44 14.58 12.13
N TYR A 456 -6.12 14.55 12.10
CA TYR A 456 -5.36 13.37 12.47
C TYR A 456 -4.08 13.72 13.21
N ALA A 457 -3.63 12.78 14.02
CA ALA A 457 -2.34 12.86 14.69
C ALA A 457 -1.51 11.63 14.37
N TYR A 458 -0.24 11.78 13.97
CA TYR A 458 0.71 10.67 13.98
C TYR A 458 1.55 10.73 15.25
N ILE A 459 1.65 9.63 15.98
CA ILE A 459 2.51 9.51 17.16
C ILE A 459 3.57 8.44 16.92
N ASN A 460 4.84 8.71 17.26
CA ASN A 460 5.95 7.79 17.05
C ASN A 460 6.16 6.86 18.27
N PRO A 461 5.81 5.55 18.19
CA PRO A 461 5.99 4.62 19.30
C PRO A 461 7.44 4.53 19.78
N ALA A 462 8.40 4.55 18.85
CA ALA A 462 9.82 4.42 19.15
C ALA A 462 10.39 5.62 19.92
N SER A 463 9.73 6.78 19.87
CA SER A 463 10.08 7.95 20.69
C SER A 463 9.65 7.82 22.15
N ILE A 464 8.68 6.93 22.42
CA ILE A 464 8.19 6.61 23.75
C ILE A 464 9.01 5.44 24.33
N GLN A 465 9.04 4.33 23.59
CA GLN A 465 9.75 3.11 23.96
C GLN A 465 10.22 2.37 22.70
N ALA A 466 11.48 1.93 22.69
CA ALA A 466 12.02 1.19 21.56
C ALA A 466 11.35 -0.17 21.38
N ASP A 467 11.26 -0.62 20.12
CA ASP A 467 10.69 -1.91 19.74
C ASP A 467 11.75 -3.03 19.79
N ASN A 468 12.33 -3.26 20.97
CA ASN A 468 13.22 -4.39 21.27
C ASN A 468 13.50 -4.51 22.79
N GLY A 469 13.95 -5.68 23.24
CA GLY A 469 14.34 -5.94 24.64
C GLY A 469 15.50 -5.08 25.15
N ALA A 470 16.53 -4.84 24.33
CA ALA A 470 17.69 -4.03 24.72
C ALA A 470 17.30 -2.58 25.11
N GLY A 471 16.19 -2.09 24.53
CA GLY A 471 15.64 -0.78 24.81
C GLY A 471 14.87 -0.65 26.13
N LEU A 472 14.56 -1.75 26.83
CA LEU A 472 13.74 -1.72 28.06
C LEU A 472 14.41 -0.96 29.22
N THR A 473 15.75 -0.89 29.24
CA THR A 473 16.53 -0.07 30.18
C THR A 473 16.72 1.38 29.68
N ARG A 474 16.04 1.75 28.60
CA ARG A 474 15.95 3.10 28.00
C ARG A 474 14.48 3.45 27.74
N GLY A 475 14.24 4.60 27.11
CA GLY A 475 12.88 5.09 26.86
C GLY A 475 12.13 5.38 28.15
N ILE A 476 10.81 5.46 28.09
CA ILE A 476 9.99 5.73 29.28
C ILE A 476 10.10 4.64 30.35
N ILE A 477 10.21 3.38 29.95
CA ILE A 477 10.36 2.25 30.88
C ILE A 477 11.68 2.41 31.64
N GLY A 478 12.79 2.58 30.92
CA GLY A 478 14.10 2.77 31.52
C GLY A 478 14.18 4.05 32.36
N LEU A 479 13.52 5.14 31.95
CA LEU A 479 13.50 6.37 32.73
C LEU A 479 12.86 6.16 34.10
N VAL A 480 11.68 5.53 34.14
CA VAL A 480 10.95 5.26 35.38
C VAL A 480 11.70 4.26 36.26
N ASN A 481 12.39 3.30 35.65
CA ASN A 481 13.21 2.31 36.35
C ASN A 481 14.66 2.77 36.59
N GLN A 482 14.98 4.05 36.37
CA GLN A 482 16.33 4.61 36.59
C GLN A 482 17.45 3.81 35.89
N GLY A 483 17.17 3.39 34.66
CA GLY A 483 18.06 2.61 33.81
C GLY A 483 18.24 1.16 34.23
N GLN A 484 17.47 0.66 35.20
CA GLN A 484 17.50 -0.73 35.66
C GLN A 484 16.50 -1.62 34.91
N PRO A 485 16.70 -2.95 34.90
CA PRO A 485 15.76 -3.90 34.33
C PRO A 485 14.37 -3.80 34.97
N ARG A 486 13.36 -4.22 34.21
CA ARG A 486 11.97 -4.27 34.68
C ARG A 486 11.77 -5.37 35.73
N LYS A 487 10.79 -5.15 36.61
CA LYS A 487 10.19 -6.22 37.42
C LYS A 487 9.18 -7.01 36.58
N SER A 488 8.82 -8.20 37.05
CA SER A 488 7.94 -9.11 36.31
C SER A 488 6.58 -8.53 35.94
N ASP A 489 6.02 -7.62 36.74
CA ASP A 489 4.70 -7.05 36.50
C ASP A 489 4.73 -5.60 36.00
N ASP A 490 5.91 -5.06 35.69
CA ASP A 490 6.05 -3.76 35.02
C ASP A 490 5.57 -3.85 33.55
N TRP A 491 4.93 -2.78 33.08
CA TRP A 491 4.50 -2.58 31.69
C TRP A 491 5.53 -2.97 30.61
N GLY A 492 5.05 -3.59 29.54
CA GLY A 492 5.79 -3.79 28.29
C GLY A 492 5.68 -2.61 27.33
N ALA A 493 6.33 -2.74 26.17
CA ALA A 493 6.33 -1.71 25.14
C ALA A 493 4.91 -1.40 24.62
N LEU A 494 4.01 -2.39 24.50
CA LEU A 494 2.61 -2.14 24.10
C LEU A 494 1.90 -1.18 25.06
N ARG A 495 2.09 -1.41 26.37
CA ARG A 495 1.49 -0.60 27.42
C ARG A 495 2.19 0.77 27.57
N ALA A 496 3.50 0.84 27.32
CA ALA A 496 4.24 2.09 27.24
C ALA A 496 3.80 2.95 26.04
N TRP A 497 3.60 2.36 24.85
CA TRP A 497 3.07 3.06 23.68
C TRP A 497 1.65 3.57 23.93
N ALA A 498 0.80 2.76 24.56
CA ALA A 498 -0.54 3.18 24.98
C ALA A 498 -0.51 4.34 25.99
N TRP A 499 0.42 4.31 26.95
CA TRP A 499 0.64 5.45 27.85
C TRP A 499 1.05 6.70 27.07
N GLY A 500 1.96 6.60 26.10
CA GLY A 500 2.38 7.76 25.30
C GLY A 500 1.25 8.34 24.46
N ALA A 501 0.39 7.50 23.87
CA ALA A 501 -0.84 7.95 23.21
C ALA A 501 -1.78 8.66 24.19
N SER A 502 -1.91 8.16 25.41
CA SER A 502 -2.69 8.82 26.47
C SER A 502 -2.12 10.21 26.83
N ARG A 503 -0.79 10.37 26.85
CA ARG A 503 -0.12 11.67 27.08
C ARG A 503 -0.31 12.64 25.91
N ALA A 504 -0.40 12.13 24.69
CA ALA A 504 -0.76 12.93 23.52
C ALA A 504 -2.23 13.38 23.60
N LEU A 505 -3.14 12.52 24.06
CA LEU A 505 -4.53 12.91 24.30
C LEU A 505 -4.64 14.01 25.38
N ASP A 506 -3.83 13.95 26.45
CA ASP A 506 -3.76 15.03 27.44
C ASP A 506 -3.43 16.40 26.79
N TYR A 507 -2.58 16.42 25.75
CA TYR A 507 -2.30 17.64 25.00
C TYR A 507 -3.50 18.06 24.14
N LEU A 508 -4.11 17.12 23.41
CA LEU A 508 -5.26 17.41 22.54
C LEU A 508 -6.46 17.97 23.34
N GLU A 509 -6.65 17.55 24.59
CA GLU A 509 -7.64 18.13 25.51
C GLU A 509 -7.41 19.62 25.82
N THR A 510 -6.19 20.13 25.62
CA THR A 510 -5.87 21.55 25.82
C THR A 510 -6.07 22.41 24.57
N ASP A 511 -6.09 21.80 23.38
CA ASP A 511 -6.34 22.53 22.12
C ASP A 511 -7.84 22.67 21.89
N LYS A 512 -8.36 23.89 22.06
CA LYS A 512 -9.79 24.20 21.88
C LYS A 512 -10.29 24.00 20.44
N ALA A 513 -9.38 23.85 19.47
CA ALA A 513 -9.75 23.52 18.10
C ALA A 513 -9.97 22.02 17.87
N ILE A 514 -9.71 21.18 18.87
CA ILE A 514 -9.92 19.74 18.82
C ILE A 514 -11.17 19.39 19.65
N ASP A 515 -12.03 18.56 19.09
CA ASP A 515 -13.07 17.89 19.86
C ASP A 515 -12.45 16.71 20.61
N ALA A 516 -11.88 17.00 21.77
CA ALA A 516 -11.18 16.02 22.57
C ALA A 516 -12.06 14.85 23.06
N LYS A 517 -13.40 14.98 22.96
CA LYS A 517 -14.34 13.88 23.27
C LYS A 517 -14.46 12.88 22.13
N HIS A 518 -14.02 13.24 20.93
CA HIS A 518 -14.08 12.42 19.73
C HIS A 518 -12.68 12.21 19.14
N VAL A 519 -11.77 11.75 20.00
CA VAL A 519 -10.44 11.30 19.59
C VAL A 519 -10.42 9.78 19.46
N GLY A 520 -10.05 9.30 18.27
CA GLY A 520 -9.84 7.88 17.98
C GLY A 520 -8.36 7.48 18.07
N ILE A 521 -8.12 6.17 18.12
CA ILE A 521 -6.78 5.58 18.05
C ILE A 521 -6.73 4.48 16.98
N GLU A 522 -5.62 4.39 16.25
CA GLU A 522 -5.39 3.40 15.20
C GLU A 522 -3.97 2.85 15.22
N GLY A 523 -3.87 1.61 14.76
CA GLY A 523 -2.60 1.05 14.33
C GLY A 523 -2.79 -0.29 13.61
N VAL A 524 -1.77 -0.65 12.84
CA VAL A 524 -1.68 -1.94 12.12
C VAL A 524 -0.64 -2.83 12.79
N SER A 525 -0.87 -4.15 12.80
CA SER A 525 0.09 -5.14 13.29
C SER A 525 0.38 -4.97 14.79
N ARG A 526 1.66 -4.94 15.19
CA ARG A 526 2.08 -4.59 16.56
C ARG A 526 1.51 -3.27 17.08
N TYR A 527 1.23 -2.31 16.20
CA TYR A 527 0.58 -1.06 16.59
C TYR A 527 -0.93 -1.20 16.69
N GLY A 528 -1.54 -2.16 16.00
CA GLY A 528 -2.93 -2.57 16.24
C GLY A 528 -3.10 -3.20 17.62
N LYS A 529 -2.14 -4.02 18.06
CA LYS A 529 -2.07 -4.51 19.44
C LYS A 529 -2.05 -3.34 20.43
N ALA A 530 -1.18 -2.35 20.19
CA ALA A 530 -1.05 -1.16 21.02
C ALA A 530 -2.29 -0.25 21.01
N ALA A 531 -2.96 -0.10 19.86
CA ALA A 531 -4.19 0.67 19.73
C ALA A 531 -5.34 0.02 20.50
N LEU A 532 -5.47 -1.31 20.44
CA LEU A 532 -6.46 -2.04 21.23
C LEU A 532 -6.17 -1.94 22.74
N VAL A 533 -4.90 -2.05 23.16
CA VAL A 533 -4.50 -1.81 24.56
C VAL A 533 -4.78 -0.35 24.98
N THR A 534 -4.54 0.62 24.11
CA THR A 534 -4.85 2.03 24.36
C THR A 534 -6.34 2.21 24.60
N MET A 535 -7.16 1.68 23.70
CA MET A 535 -8.61 1.73 23.80
C MET A 535 -9.09 1.06 25.09
N ALA A 536 -8.63 -0.14 25.41
CA ALA A 536 -9.06 -0.89 26.59
C ALA A 536 -8.70 -0.18 27.92
N PHE A 537 -7.57 0.51 28.00
CA PHE A 537 -7.06 1.05 29.27
C PHE A 537 -7.27 2.55 29.47
N ASP A 538 -7.38 3.34 28.41
CA ASP A 538 -7.75 4.74 28.49
C ASP A 538 -9.17 4.94 27.95
N THR A 539 -10.11 5.14 28.89
CA THR A 539 -11.54 5.27 28.58
C THR A 539 -11.93 6.58 27.88
N ARG A 540 -10.97 7.49 27.67
CA ARG A 540 -11.21 8.79 27.00
C ARG A 540 -11.18 8.70 25.48
N PHE A 541 -10.49 7.71 24.91
CA PHE A 541 -10.56 7.46 23.46
C PHE A 541 -11.96 6.97 23.09
N ALA A 542 -12.58 7.63 22.12
CA ALA A 542 -13.97 7.40 21.73
C ALA A 542 -14.15 6.20 20.79
N LEU A 543 -13.13 5.92 19.98
CA LEU A 543 -13.15 4.87 18.97
C LEU A 543 -11.77 4.29 18.67
N VAL A 544 -11.73 3.08 18.15
CA VAL A 544 -10.49 2.42 17.70
C VAL A 544 -10.65 1.72 16.36
N LEU A 545 -9.60 1.81 15.52
CA LEU A 545 -9.38 0.94 14.35
C LEU A 545 -8.21 0.00 14.64
N VAL A 546 -8.49 -1.29 14.75
CA VAL A 546 -7.52 -2.34 15.08
C VAL A 546 -7.16 -3.12 13.82
N GLY A 547 -6.05 -2.77 13.18
CA GLY A 547 -5.59 -3.41 11.94
C GLY A 547 -4.70 -4.61 12.17
N SER A 548 -5.06 -5.77 11.62
CA SER A 548 -4.19 -6.94 11.46
C SER A 548 -3.36 -7.29 12.70
N SER A 549 -3.98 -7.19 13.89
CA SER A 549 -3.23 -7.11 15.15
C SER A 549 -2.60 -8.43 15.60
N GLY A 550 -3.22 -9.58 15.31
CA GLY A 550 -2.66 -10.90 15.59
C GLY A 550 -2.56 -11.24 17.09
N GLU A 551 -1.63 -12.13 17.45
CA GLU A 551 -1.45 -12.73 18.79
C GLU A 551 -1.11 -11.69 19.86
N GLY A 552 -1.87 -11.60 20.95
CA GLY A 552 -1.70 -10.51 21.94
C GLY A 552 -2.32 -9.18 21.52
N GLY A 553 -3.01 -9.16 20.37
CA GLY A 553 -3.98 -8.17 19.97
C GLY A 553 -5.39 -8.75 20.00
N ALA A 554 -6.05 -8.80 18.84
CA ALA A 554 -7.42 -9.29 18.70
C ALA A 554 -7.51 -10.82 18.52
N LYS A 555 -6.43 -11.52 18.18
CA LYS A 555 -6.42 -12.99 18.08
C LYS A 555 -6.49 -13.62 19.48
N LEU A 556 -7.34 -14.64 19.65
CA LEU A 556 -7.37 -15.47 20.85
C LEU A 556 -6.03 -16.18 21.09
N HIS A 557 -5.47 -16.03 22.28
CA HIS A 557 -4.28 -16.76 22.74
C HIS A 557 -4.50 -18.26 22.76
N ARG A 558 -5.72 -18.69 23.15
CA ARG A 558 -6.12 -20.09 23.21
C ARG A 558 -6.20 -20.81 21.86
N ARG A 559 -6.14 -20.07 20.75
CA ARG A 559 -6.12 -20.64 19.41
C ARG A 559 -4.69 -20.95 18.96
N ASN A 560 -4.50 -22.17 18.50
CA ASN A 560 -3.26 -22.67 17.90
C ASN A 560 -3.34 -22.52 16.37
N PHE A 561 -3.22 -21.31 15.87
CA PHE A 561 -3.19 -21.02 14.43
C PHE A 561 -2.28 -19.81 14.18
N GLY A 562 -1.26 -19.96 13.34
CA GLY A 562 -0.28 -18.89 13.13
C GLY A 562 0.62 -18.60 14.36
N GLU A 563 0.77 -17.32 14.69
CA GLU A 563 1.52 -16.81 15.84
C GLU A 563 0.92 -17.34 17.16
N ALA A 564 1.78 -17.71 18.12
CA ALA A 564 1.36 -18.28 19.40
C ALA A 564 1.98 -17.51 20.58
N VAL A 565 1.45 -17.76 21.78
CA VAL A 565 1.96 -17.22 23.06
C VAL A 565 3.48 -17.38 23.14
N GLU A 566 4.00 -18.54 22.75
CA GLU A 566 5.43 -18.85 22.77
C GLU A 566 6.29 -17.88 21.95
N ASN A 567 5.80 -17.35 20.82
CA ASN A 567 6.51 -16.32 20.04
C ASN A 567 6.71 -15.05 20.87
N LEU A 568 5.63 -14.57 21.50
CA LEU A 568 5.62 -13.39 22.36
C LEU A 568 6.35 -13.60 23.70
N THR A 569 6.70 -14.84 24.06
CA THR A 569 7.60 -15.11 25.20
C THR A 569 9.07 -15.17 24.82
N GLY A 570 9.39 -15.28 23.53
CA GLY A 570 10.75 -15.37 23.03
C GLY A 570 11.50 -14.04 23.11
N SER A 571 12.84 -14.10 23.10
CA SER A 571 13.72 -12.93 23.22
C SER A 571 13.50 -11.85 22.13
N GLY A 572 12.87 -12.22 21.00
CA GLY A 572 12.55 -11.30 19.91
C GLY A 572 11.32 -10.41 20.16
N GLU A 573 10.39 -10.81 21.04
CA GLU A 573 9.07 -10.16 21.16
C GLU A 573 8.58 -9.97 22.60
N TYR A 574 9.22 -10.58 23.60
CA TYR A 574 8.83 -10.47 25.01
C TYR A 574 8.76 -9.03 25.55
N HIS A 575 9.51 -8.11 24.94
CA HIS A 575 9.51 -6.71 25.33
C HIS A 575 8.16 -6.02 25.11
N TRP A 576 7.29 -6.57 24.25
CA TRP A 576 5.92 -6.11 24.07
C TRP A 576 5.06 -6.32 25.32
N MET A 577 5.35 -7.37 26.08
CA MET A 577 4.51 -7.90 27.15
C MET A 577 5.05 -7.55 28.56
N ALA A 578 4.24 -7.83 29.58
CA ALA A 578 4.72 -7.93 30.96
C ALA A 578 5.72 -9.09 31.07
N GLY A 579 6.66 -9.01 32.02
CA GLY A 579 7.54 -10.13 32.34
C GLY A 579 6.76 -11.39 32.74
N ASN A 580 5.68 -11.25 33.52
CA ASN A 580 4.81 -12.35 33.91
C ASN A 580 4.21 -13.12 32.73
N PHE A 581 4.11 -12.52 31.54
CA PHE A 581 3.58 -13.21 30.36
C PHE A 581 4.47 -14.38 29.93
N LEU A 582 5.78 -14.32 30.20
CA LEU A 582 6.72 -15.41 29.89
C LEU A 582 6.34 -16.72 30.58
N LYS A 583 5.61 -16.66 31.71
CA LYS A 583 5.15 -17.85 32.41
C LYS A 583 4.35 -18.77 31.48
N TYR A 584 3.54 -18.20 30.59
CA TYR A 584 2.65 -18.97 29.72
C TYR A 584 3.34 -19.60 28.51
N GLY A 585 4.62 -19.28 28.27
CA GLY A 585 5.50 -20.00 27.34
C GLY A 585 6.37 -21.07 28.02
N ALA A 586 6.35 -21.17 29.35
CA ALA A 586 7.30 -22.01 30.09
C ALA A 586 6.97 -23.51 29.99
N ALA A 587 7.96 -24.27 29.50
CA ALA A 587 7.98 -25.73 29.57
C ALA A 587 8.38 -26.22 30.98
N GLU A 588 9.30 -25.50 31.63
CA GLU A 588 9.76 -25.78 32.99
C GLU A 588 10.00 -24.47 33.74
N GLY A 589 9.42 -24.35 34.94
CA GLY A 589 9.66 -23.23 35.84
C GLY A 589 9.28 -23.55 37.28
N ALA A 590 9.57 -22.64 38.21
CA ALA A 590 9.25 -22.79 39.64
C ALA A 590 7.74 -22.97 39.92
N PHE A 591 6.89 -22.57 38.97
CA PHE A 591 5.43 -22.70 39.00
C PHE A 591 4.91 -23.89 38.17
N GLY A 592 5.79 -24.80 37.74
CA GLY A 592 5.48 -25.86 36.79
C GLY A 592 5.46 -25.37 35.34
N SER A 593 4.86 -26.15 34.44
CA SER A 593 4.60 -25.72 33.06
C SER A 593 3.28 -24.93 33.00
N LYS A 594 3.21 -23.94 32.10
CA LYS A 594 1.98 -23.23 31.73
C LYS A 594 1.92 -23.04 30.23
N ASN A 595 0.72 -22.87 29.68
CA ASN A 595 0.42 -22.63 28.27
C ASN A 595 -0.71 -21.59 28.10
N ALA A 596 -1.15 -21.36 26.87
CA ALA A 596 -2.24 -20.41 26.58
C ALA A 596 -3.55 -20.70 27.34
N GLY A 597 -3.86 -21.97 27.62
CA GLY A 597 -5.03 -22.36 28.40
C GLY A 597 -4.97 -21.93 29.88
N ASP A 598 -3.76 -21.70 30.41
CA ASP A 598 -3.53 -21.26 31.78
C ASP A 598 -3.66 -19.74 31.98
N LEU A 599 -3.76 -18.96 30.90
CA LEU A 599 -3.95 -17.51 30.98
C LEU A 599 -5.28 -17.20 31.69
N PRO A 600 -5.34 -16.29 32.67
CA PRO A 600 -6.61 -15.98 33.34
C PRO A 600 -7.58 -15.16 32.47
N VAL A 601 -7.10 -14.62 31.35
CA VAL A 601 -7.85 -13.79 30.39
C VAL A 601 -7.55 -14.20 28.96
N ASP A 602 -8.32 -13.67 28.00
CA ASP A 602 -8.05 -13.81 26.56
C ASP A 602 -8.48 -12.56 25.76
N ALA A 603 -8.21 -12.52 24.45
CA ALA A 603 -8.39 -11.35 23.59
C ALA A 603 -9.85 -10.83 23.53
N HIS A 604 -10.86 -11.69 23.67
CA HIS A 604 -12.26 -11.27 23.72
C HIS A 604 -12.55 -10.41 24.96
N GLU A 605 -11.87 -10.66 26.08
CA GLU A 605 -11.97 -9.81 27.26
C GLU A 605 -11.25 -8.47 27.08
N LEU A 606 -10.15 -8.43 26.32
CA LEU A 606 -9.50 -7.16 25.95
C LEU A 606 -10.41 -6.31 25.06
N ILE A 607 -11.07 -6.92 24.08
CA ILE A 607 -12.09 -6.27 23.24
C ILE A 607 -13.27 -5.81 24.11
N ALA A 608 -13.73 -6.64 25.05
CA ALA A 608 -14.81 -6.29 25.97
C ALA A 608 -14.48 -5.08 26.88
N LEU A 609 -13.21 -4.87 27.25
CA LEU A 609 -12.78 -3.67 28.00
C LEU A 609 -13.01 -2.35 27.21
N CYS A 610 -13.18 -2.43 25.89
CA CYS A 610 -13.49 -1.29 25.03
C CYS A 610 -14.97 -0.89 25.12
N ALA A 611 -15.87 -1.83 25.42
CA ALA A 611 -17.30 -1.60 25.47
C ALA A 611 -17.71 -0.48 26.47
N PRO A 612 -18.76 0.31 26.16
CA PRO A 612 -19.59 0.29 24.96
C PRO A 612 -19.03 1.13 23.78
N ARG A 613 -17.76 1.54 23.83
CA ARG A 613 -17.20 2.47 22.85
C ARG A 613 -16.86 1.78 21.52
N LEU A 614 -16.81 2.59 20.47
CA LEU A 614 -16.73 2.14 19.08
C LEU A 614 -15.43 1.36 18.82
N THR A 615 -15.55 0.09 18.46
CA THR A 615 -14.41 -0.82 18.28
C THR A 615 -14.48 -1.51 16.92
N PHE A 616 -13.61 -1.11 15.98
CA PHE A 616 -13.54 -1.68 14.64
C PHE A 616 -12.33 -2.60 14.52
N ILE A 617 -12.56 -3.88 14.22
CA ILE A 617 -11.51 -4.88 13.98
C ILE A 617 -11.38 -5.11 12.47
N SER A 618 -10.16 -4.89 11.96
CA SER A 618 -9.84 -4.84 10.54
C SER A 618 -8.76 -5.87 10.20
N TYR A 619 -8.96 -6.61 9.13
CA TYR A 619 -7.97 -7.57 8.61
C TYR A 619 -7.93 -7.56 7.08
N GLY A 620 -6.79 -7.91 6.53
CA GLY A 620 -6.63 -8.16 5.10
C GLY A 620 -6.82 -9.62 4.74
N VAL A 621 -6.39 -9.96 3.53
CA VAL A 621 -6.40 -11.34 3.04
C VAL A 621 -4.97 -11.93 2.96
N PRO A 622 -4.78 -13.20 3.34
CA PRO A 622 -3.50 -13.89 3.21
C PRO A 622 -2.91 -13.86 1.81
N GLU A 623 -3.75 -13.96 0.77
CA GLU A 623 -3.34 -13.97 -0.64
C GLU A 623 -2.69 -12.66 -1.09
N LYS A 624 -2.86 -11.58 -0.32
CA LYS A 624 -2.25 -10.26 -0.56
C LYS A 624 -1.20 -9.88 0.48
N GLY A 625 -0.84 -10.80 1.37
CA GLY A 625 0.22 -10.60 2.35
C GLY A 625 -0.25 -10.30 3.77
N ASP A 626 -1.55 -10.32 4.07
CA ASP A 626 -2.03 -10.34 5.47
C ASP A 626 -1.96 -11.77 6.01
N ALA A 627 -0.75 -12.19 6.37
CA ALA A 627 -0.41 -13.59 6.56
C ALA A 627 -1.40 -14.35 7.47
N ARG A 628 -1.63 -15.64 7.15
CA ARG A 628 -2.34 -16.60 8.01
C ARG A 628 -1.80 -16.63 9.45
N TRP A 629 -0.56 -16.19 9.63
CA TRP A 629 0.10 -15.92 10.91
C TRP A 629 -0.77 -15.16 11.92
N LEU A 630 -1.69 -14.32 11.46
CA LEU A 630 -2.47 -13.41 12.31
C LEU A 630 -3.85 -13.96 12.74
N ASP A 631 -4.26 -15.11 12.20
CA ASP A 631 -5.51 -15.83 12.53
C ASP A 631 -6.77 -14.94 12.46
N GLN A 632 -7.20 -14.60 11.24
CA GLN A 632 -8.40 -13.81 10.98
C GLN A 632 -9.64 -14.42 11.65
N GLU A 633 -9.82 -15.74 11.55
CA GLU A 633 -10.91 -16.47 12.20
C GLU A 633 -10.85 -16.32 13.72
N GLY A 634 -9.67 -16.47 14.34
CA GLY A 634 -9.51 -16.27 15.78
C GLY A 634 -9.83 -14.86 16.25
N SER A 635 -9.55 -13.85 15.43
CA SER A 635 -9.95 -12.47 15.72
C SER A 635 -11.47 -12.26 15.65
N PHE A 636 -12.13 -12.92 14.69
CA PHE A 636 -13.59 -12.89 14.56
C PHE A 636 -14.24 -13.60 15.75
N MET A 637 -13.76 -14.78 16.12
CA MET A 637 -14.21 -15.50 17.31
C MET A 637 -14.05 -14.66 18.59
N ALA A 638 -12.94 -13.93 18.74
CA ALA A 638 -12.73 -13.03 19.86
C ALA A 638 -13.79 -11.91 19.91
N ALA A 639 -14.08 -11.31 18.75
CA ALA A 639 -15.07 -10.25 18.62
C ALA A 639 -16.49 -10.76 18.95
N VAL A 640 -16.86 -11.96 18.46
CA VAL A 640 -18.13 -12.61 18.82
C VAL A 640 -18.22 -12.82 20.33
N ALA A 641 -17.18 -13.38 20.96
CA ALA A 641 -17.15 -13.65 22.40
C ALA A 641 -17.16 -12.37 23.27
N ALA A 642 -16.79 -11.21 22.71
CA ALA A 642 -16.88 -9.91 23.38
C ALA A 642 -18.30 -9.29 23.31
N GLY A 643 -19.10 -9.66 22.29
CA GLY A 643 -20.44 -9.13 22.01
C GLY A 643 -21.41 -9.10 23.21
N PRO A 644 -21.48 -10.13 24.07
CA PRO A 644 -22.34 -10.11 25.26
C PRO A 644 -22.09 -8.91 26.20
N VAL A 645 -20.85 -8.42 26.31
CA VAL A 645 -20.53 -7.25 27.14
C VAL A 645 -21.02 -5.96 26.48
N PHE A 646 -20.89 -5.83 25.16
CA PHE A 646 -21.44 -4.68 24.43
C PHE A 646 -22.95 -4.58 24.65
N LYS A 647 -23.67 -5.69 24.49
CA LYS A 647 -25.12 -5.76 24.74
C LYS A 647 -25.50 -5.46 26.19
N LEU A 648 -24.74 -5.98 27.16
CA LEU A 648 -24.97 -5.68 28.58
C LEU A 648 -24.91 -4.17 28.87
N LEU A 649 -24.03 -3.46 28.16
CA LEU A 649 -23.82 -2.02 28.33
C LEU A 649 -24.70 -1.17 27.40
N GLY A 650 -25.63 -1.78 26.68
CA GLY A 650 -26.59 -1.09 25.81
C GLY A 650 -26.06 -0.73 24.42
N ALA A 651 -24.88 -1.24 24.04
CA ALA A 651 -24.35 -1.14 22.68
C ALA A 651 -24.75 -2.35 21.83
N GLN A 652 -24.81 -2.17 20.52
CA GLN A 652 -25.01 -3.22 19.55
C GLN A 652 -23.67 -3.92 19.25
N ASP A 653 -23.72 -5.25 19.22
CA ASP A 653 -22.59 -6.09 18.86
C ASP A 653 -22.52 -6.31 17.33
N LEU A 654 -21.87 -7.39 16.90
CA LEU A 654 -21.72 -7.76 15.50
C LEU A 654 -23.03 -8.18 14.80
N GLY A 655 -24.13 -8.39 15.54
CA GLY A 655 -25.40 -8.86 14.97
C GLY A 655 -25.40 -10.33 14.54
N VAL A 656 -24.51 -11.16 15.10
CA VAL A 656 -24.41 -12.61 14.86
C VAL A 656 -24.71 -13.41 16.14
N SER A 657 -24.66 -14.74 16.06
CA SER A 657 -24.77 -15.62 17.23
C SER A 657 -23.73 -15.27 18.30
N ASP A 658 -24.13 -15.29 19.58
CA ASP A 658 -23.23 -15.13 20.74
C ASP A 658 -22.24 -16.28 20.95
N ASP A 659 -22.45 -17.39 20.24
CA ASP A 659 -21.59 -18.56 20.35
C ASP A 659 -20.43 -18.49 19.35
N TYR A 660 -19.27 -18.08 19.84
CA TYR A 660 -18.02 -18.02 19.07
C TYR A 660 -17.58 -19.38 18.49
N ARG A 661 -18.14 -20.52 18.94
CA ARG A 661 -17.83 -21.84 18.39
C ARG A 661 -18.57 -22.13 17.08
N THR A 662 -19.70 -21.45 16.85
CA THR A 662 -20.62 -21.75 15.75
C THR A 662 -20.86 -20.56 14.82
N ALA A 663 -20.58 -19.33 15.28
CA ALA A 663 -20.57 -18.14 14.43
C ALA A 663 -19.61 -18.33 13.24
N LYS A 664 -20.02 -17.90 12.06
CA LYS A 664 -19.22 -17.99 10.84
C LYS A 664 -18.65 -16.62 10.49
N MET A 665 -17.33 -16.57 10.31
CA MET A 665 -16.68 -15.36 9.83
C MET A 665 -17.29 -14.91 8.49
N PRO A 666 -17.61 -13.63 8.32
CA PRO A 666 -18.21 -13.14 7.08
C PRO A 666 -17.19 -13.22 5.92
N PRO A 667 -17.64 -13.41 4.67
CA PRO A 667 -16.77 -13.40 3.50
C PRO A 667 -16.00 -12.08 3.36
N VAL A 668 -14.84 -12.14 2.69
CA VAL A 668 -14.02 -10.96 2.36
C VAL A 668 -14.88 -9.86 1.72
N LYS A 669 -14.63 -8.61 2.13
CA LYS A 669 -15.35 -7.37 1.78
C LYS A 669 -16.72 -7.20 2.45
N MET A 670 -17.32 -8.25 3.02
CA MET A 670 -18.55 -8.14 3.80
C MET A 670 -18.20 -7.73 5.24
N GLY A 671 -18.62 -6.52 5.63
CA GLY A 671 -18.40 -6.00 6.97
C GLY A 671 -19.63 -6.17 7.85
N LEU A 672 -19.40 -6.47 9.13
CA LEU A 672 -20.41 -6.40 10.18
C LEU A 672 -20.26 -5.02 10.84
N LEU A 673 -20.93 -4.02 10.27
CA LEU A 673 -20.70 -2.59 10.59
C LEU A 673 -21.94 -1.91 11.21
N ASP A 674 -22.96 -2.68 11.60
CA ASP A 674 -24.21 -2.11 12.07
C ASP A 674 -24.20 -1.70 13.54
N GLY A 675 -23.28 -2.26 14.35
CA GLY A 675 -23.11 -1.98 15.78
C GLY A 675 -21.81 -1.27 16.14
N GLU A 676 -21.69 -0.90 17.42
CA GLU A 676 -20.51 -0.28 18.02
C GLU A 676 -19.32 -1.24 18.11
N LEU A 677 -19.56 -2.55 18.12
CA LEU A 677 -18.53 -3.54 17.80
C LEU A 677 -18.64 -3.90 16.32
N ALA A 678 -17.56 -3.71 15.58
CA ALA A 678 -17.49 -3.97 14.15
C ALA A 678 -16.34 -4.89 13.78
N TRP A 679 -16.53 -5.70 12.75
CA TRP A 679 -15.50 -6.57 12.19
C TRP A 679 -15.60 -6.59 10.66
N ARG A 680 -14.47 -6.41 9.96
CA ARG A 680 -14.42 -6.49 8.50
C ARG A 680 -13.08 -6.95 7.97
N GLN A 681 -13.11 -7.97 7.12
CA GLN A 681 -11.99 -8.36 6.27
C GLN A 681 -12.03 -7.67 4.91
N HIS A 682 -10.94 -7.04 4.48
CA HIS A 682 -10.84 -6.37 3.19
C HIS A 682 -9.94 -7.13 2.20
N HIS A 683 -10.01 -6.75 0.93
CA HIS A 683 -9.29 -7.43 -0.17
C HIS A 683 -7.79 -7.12 -0.28
N GLY A 684 -7.26 -6.15 0.48
CA GLY A 684 -5.83 -5.82 0.53
C GLY A 684 -4.99 -6.74 1.41
N GLY A 685 -3.68 -6.47 1.47
CA GLY A 685 -2.70 -7.20 2.30
C GLY A 685 -2.61 -6.69 3.74
N HIS A 686 -1.41 -6.72 4.33
CA HIS A 686 -1.16 -6.31 5.73
C HIS A 686 -1.20 -4.78 5.91
N THR A 687 -2.39 -4.19 5.86
CA THR A 687 -2.64 -2.74 5.91
C THR A 687 -4.11 -2.47 6.20
N ASP A 688 -4.49 -1.36 6.83
CA ASP A 688 -5.91 -0.95 6.94
C ASP A 688 -6.41 -0.07 5.79
N GLY A 689 -5.57 0.25 4.81
CA GLY A 689 -5.89 1.17 3.70
C GLY A 689 -7.31 1.01 3.12
N PRO A 690 -7.70 -0.20 2.67
CA PRO A 690 -9.02 -0.44 2.08
C PRO A 690 -10.21 -0.34 3.04
N ASN A 691 -9.97 -0.32 4.36
CA ASN A 691 -11.01 -0.21 5.38
C ASN A 691 -11.31 1.23 5.81
N TRP A 692 -10.44 2.20 5.54
CA TRP A 692 -10.63 3.60 5.97
C TRP A 692 -11.96 4.20 5.51
N LYS A 693 -12.36 4.01 4.25
CA LYS A 693 -13.66 4.50 3.75
C LYS A 693 -14.88 3.88 4.43
N TYR A 694 -14.76 2.66 4.93
CA TYR A 694 -15.82 1.99 5.68
C TYR A 694 -15.79 2.42 7.14
N PHE A 695 -14.59 2.56 7.70
CA PHE A 695 -14.36 3.03 9.06
C PHE A 695 -14.87 4.45 9.27
N ILE A 696 -14.54 5.40 8.38
CA ILE A 696 -14.96 6.81 8.51
C ILE A 696 -16.48 6.89 8.50
N ASN A 697 -17.14 6.32 7.48
CA ASN A 697 -18.60 6.27 7.39
C ASN A 697 -19.26 5.61 8.63
N TRP A 698 -18.66 4.53 9.14
CA TRP A 698 -19.12 3.87 10.36
C TRP A 698 -18.96 4.78 11.59
N ALA A 699 -17.79 5.38 11.75
CA ALA A 699 -17.49 6.29 12.85
C ALA A 699 -18.45 7.50 12.84
N ASP A 700 -18.67 8.12 11.68
CA ASP A 700 -19.53 9.29 11.56
C ASP A 700 -20.98 8.99 11.91
N LYS A 701 -21.48 7.81 11.51
CA LYS A 701 -22.82 7.33 11.88
C LYS A 701 -23.01 7.34 13.40
N PHE A 702 -22.05 6.78 14.14
CA PHE A 702 -22.14 6.61 15.59
C PHE A 702 -21.75 7.85 16.39
N LEU A 703 -20.82 8.66 15.89
CA LEU A 703 -20.44 9.92 16.52
C LEU A 703 -21.41 11.06 16.19
N HIS A 704 -22.37 10.83 15.29
CA HIS A 704 -23.19 11.88 14.68
C HIS A 704 -22.35 13.03 14.14
N HIS A 705 -21.19 12.67 13.58
CA HIS A 705 -20.23 13.63 13.06
C HIS A 705 -20.88 14.41 11.93
N LYS A 706 -20.71 15.73 11.96
CA LYS A 706 -21.08 16.63 10.87
C LYS A 706 -19.78 17.24 10.40
N ALA A 707 -19.53 17.16 9.09
CA ALA A 707 -18.32 17.72 8.50
C ALA A 707 -18.00 19.11 9.06
N ALA A 708 -16.77 19.30 9.53
CA ALA A 708 -16.33 20.52 10.24
C ALA A 708 -16.32 21.78 9.35
N PHE A 709 -16.55 21.61 8.06
CA PHE A 709 -16.65 22.69 7.08
C PHE A 709 -18.07 23.28 7.08
N SER A 710 -18.20 24.58 7.34
CA SER A 710 -19.44 25.30 7.06
C SER A 710 -19.72 25.27 5.55
N PRO A 711 -20.98 25.13 5.10
CA PRO A 711 -21.35 25.22 3.69
C PRO A 711 -21.31 26.69 3.22
N THR A 712 -20.25 27.43 3.52
CA THR A 712 -19.86 28.60 2.74
C THR A 712 -19.05 28.07 1.59
N ALA A 713 -19.73 27.86 0.46
CA ALA A 713 -19.20 27.50 -0.85
C ALA A 713 -17.66 27.50 -0.92
N ALA A 714 -17.05 26.38 -0.53
CA ALA A 714 -15.90 25.92 -1.28
C ALA A 714 -16.36 25.91 -2.74
N PRO A 715 -15.57 26.42 -3.70
CA PRO A 715 -15.97 26.34 -5.09
C PRO A 715 -16.29 24.86 -5.32
N VAL A 716 -17.55 24.57 -5.67
CA VAL A 716 -17.97 23.24 -6.10
C VAL A 716 -16.87 22.83 -7.06
N ALA A 717 -16.07 21.82 -6.68
CA ALA A 717 -15.07 21.28 -7.58
C ALA A 717 -15.82 21.11 -8.89
N ALA A 718 -15.37 21.82 -9.93
CA ALA A 718 -16.09 21.82 -11.19
C ALA A 718 -16.37 20.35 -11.54
N PRO A 719 -17.61 19.99 -11.95
CA PRO A 719 -17.93 18.62 -12.29
C PRO A 719 -16.78 18.07 -13.14
N LEU A 720 -16.23 16.92 -12.74
CA LEU A 720 -15.08 16.35 -13.44
C LEU A 720 -15.40 16.35 -14.94
N PRO A 721 -14.48 16.81 -15.79
CA PRO A 721 -14.69 16.79 -17.22
C PRO A 721 -15.19 15.41 -17.67
N ALA A 722 -16.15 15.38 -18.58
CA ALA A 722 -16.78 14.13 -19.04
C ALA A 722 -15.79 13.12 -19.66
N ASP A 723 -14.57 13.56 -19.98
CA ASP A 723 -13.45 12.78 -20.51
C ASP A 723 -12.41 12.38 -19.44
N GLN A 724 -12.66 12.67 -18.17
CA GLN A 724 -11.86 12.23 -17.03
C GLN A 724 -12.55 11.05 -16.34
N PRO A 725 -11.88 9.90 -16.16
CA PRO A 725 -12.46 8.74 -15.50
C PRO A 725 -12.81 9.05 -14.04
N ALA A 726 -14.05 8.80 -13.63
CA ALA A 726 -14.52 8.95 -12.25
C ALA A 726 -15.49 7.82 -11.84
N PRO A 727 -15.30 7.17 -10.69
CA PRO A 727 -16.20 6.11 -10.25
C PRO A 727 -17.59 6.65 -9.87
N ARG A 728 -18.59 5.79 -10.00
CA ARG A 728 -19.81 5.90 -9.19
C ARG A 728 -19.45 5.59 -7.73
N THR A 729 -19.92 6.41 -6.79
CA THR A 729 -19.62 6.23 -5.35
C THR A 729 -20.75 5.54 -4.59
N ASP A 730 -21.91 5.33 -5.22
CA ASP A 730 -23.02 4.65 -4.55
C ASP A 730 -22.73 3.15 -4.40
N PRO A 731 -23.08 2.53 -3.25
CA PRO A 731 -22.79 1.14 -2.97
C PRO A 731 -23.30 0.15 -4.04
N ASN A 732 -24.47 0.43 -4.61
CA ASN A 732 -25.08 -0.46 -5.61
C ASN A 732 -24.24 -0.51 -6.88
N SER A 733 -23.76 0.64 -7.36
CA SER A 733 -22.89 0.72 -8.54
C SER A 733 -21.51 0.10 -8.31
N LEU A 734 -20.96 0.20 -7.10
CA LEU A 734 -19.70 -0.47 -6.76
C LEU A 734 -19.85 -1.99 -6.77
N ILE A 735 -20.94 -2.52 -6.21
CA ILE A 735 -21.24 -3.97 -6.25
C ILE A 735 -21.49 -4.43 -7.69
N ALA A 736 -22.21 -3.63 -8.47
CA ALA A 736 -22.47 -3.94 -9.87
C ALA A 736 -21.19 -4.02 -10.70
N HIS A 737 -20.26 -3.07 -10.51
CA HIS A 737 -18.96 -3.12 -11.16
C HIS A 737 -18.21 -4.41 -10.81
N GLU A 738 -18.22 -4.84 -9.54
CA GLU A 738 -17.61 -6.12 -9.16
C GLU A 738 -18.27 -7.33 -9.86
N GLN A 739 -19.60 -7.33 -9.98
CA GLN A 739 -20.33 -8.39 -10.69
C GLN A 739 -20.03 -8.38 -12.20
N LEU A 740 -19.84 -7.20 -12.80
CA LEU A 740 -19.45 -7.05 -14.20
C LEU A 740 -18.00 -7.50 -14.43
N LEU A 741 -17.08 -7.25 -13.50
CA LEU A 741 -15.72 -7.79 -13.57
C LEU A 741 -15.71 -9.33 -13.51
N ASP A 742 -16.51 -9.91 -12.61
CA ASP A 742 -16.68 -11.38 -12.55
C ASP A 742 -17.34 -11.93 -13.82
N LYS A 743 -18.29 -11.18 -14.41
CA LYS A 743 -18.89 -11.50 -15.72
C LYS A 743 -17.85 -11.52 -16.85
N ALA A 744 -16.90 -10.58 -16.87
CA ALA A 744 -15.89 -10.46 -17.92
C ALA A 744 -15.03 -11.73 -18.06
N GLY A 745 -14.82 -12.47 -16.97
CA GLY A 745 -14.09 -13.74 -16.96
C GLY A 745 -14.94 -14.99 -17.25
N LYS A 746 -16.24 -14.85 -17.52
CA LYS A 746 -17.18 -15.98 -17.64
C LYS A 746 -17.69 -16.15 -19.07
N GLY A 747 -17.67 -17.41 -19.52
CA GLY A 747 -18.19 -17.78 -20.83
C GLY A 747 -17.33 -17.22 -21.97
N ARG A 748 -17.96 -17.02 -23.12
CA ARG A 748 -17.37 -16.39 -24.31
C ARG A 748 -18.16 -15.14 -24.63
N ILE A 749 -17.46 -14.07 -25.02
CA ILE A 749 -18.08 -12.78 -25.38
C ILE A 749 -17.56 -12.40 -26.77
N ASP A 750 -18.36 -12.64 -27.82
CA ASP A 750 -18.01 -12.16 -29.18
C ASP A 750 -18.56 -10.74 -29.41
N ILE A 751 -19.65 -10.36 -28.73
CA ILE A 751 -20.24 -9.02 -28.79
C ILE A 751 -20.37 -8.45 -27.36
N TYR A 752 -19.75 -7.30 -27.14
CA TYR A 752 -19.73 -6.58 -25.87
C TYR A 752 -20.59 -5.31 -25.96
N PHE A 753 -21.66 -5.23 -25.17
CA PHE A 753 -22.50 -4.03 -25.08
C PHE A 753 -22.05 -3.18 -23.89
N GLU A 754 -21.82 -1.89 -24.13
CA GLU A 754 -21.45 -0.91 -23.11
C GLU A 754 -22.42 0.27 -23.16
N GLY A 755 -22.72 0.86 -22.00
CA GLY A 755 -23.55 2.05 -21.97
C GLY A 755 -24.23 2.35 -20.65
N ASP A 756 -25.24 3.19 -20.73
CA ASP A 756 -26.01 3.64 -19.57
C ASP A 756 -27.24 2.76 -19.27
N SER A 757 -28.23 3.29 -18.56
CA SER A 757 -29.47 2.58 -18.19
C SER A 757 -30.26 2.08 -19.40
N ILE A 758 -30.13 2.70 -20.57
CA ILE A 758 -30.78 2.23 -21.81
C ILE A 758 -30.18 0.90 -22.25
N THR A 759 -28.86 0.75 -22.19
CA THR A 759 -28.18 -0.51 -22.51
C THR A 759 -28.51 -1.55 -21.45
N ARG A 760 -28.23 -1.25 -20.17
CA ARG A 760 -28.40 -2.18 -19.03
C ARG A 760 -29.75 -2.88 -19.02
N ARG A 761 -30.85 -2.13 -19.17
CA ARG A 761 -32.21 -2.66 -19.01
C ARG A 761 -32.54 -3.76 -20.01
N TRP A 762 -31.83 -3.83 -21.14
CA TRP A 762 -32.15 -4.79 -22.18
C TRP A 762 -31.68 -6.21 -21.85
N GLY A 763 -30.43 -6.35 -21.39
CA GLY A 763 -29.82 -7.63 -21.05
C GLY A 763 -29.94 -8.04 -19.59
N ALA A 764 -30.60 -7.26 -18.74
CA ALA A 764 -30.63 -7.49 -17.30
C ALA A 764 -31.76 -8.41 -16.81
N ALA A 765 -31.49 -9.20 -15.77
CA ALA A 765 -32.39 -10.23 -15.22
C ALA A 765 -33.62 -9.67 -14.48
N ASP A 766 -33.52 -8.44 -13.98
CA ASP A 766 -34.58 -7.66 -13.33
C ASP A 766 -35.60 -7.06 -14.34
N TYR A 767 -35.39 -7.25 -15.66
CA TYR A 767 -36.31 -6.83 -16.73
C TYR A 767 -36.69 -8.02 -17.64
N PRO A 768 -37.52 -8.97 -17.16
CA PRO A 768 -37.72 -10.25 -17.81
C PRO A 768 -38.28 -10.17 -19.25
N GLU A 769 -39.16 -9.22 -19.54
CA GLU A 769 -39.71 -9.01 -20.89
C GLU A 769 -38.64 -8.49 -21.87
N LEU A 770 -37.78 -7.58 -21.41
CA LEU A 770 -36.67 -7.06 -22.22
C LEU A 770 -35.59 -8.11 -22.41
N LEU A 771 -35.26 -8.88 -21.37
CA LEU A 771 -34.33 -10.00 -21.45
C LEU A 771 -34.82 -11.10 -22.40
N ALA A 772 -36.12 -11.37 -22.45
CA ALA A 772 -36.70 -12.30 -23.42
C ALA A 772 -36.49 -11.80 -24.86
N ASN A 773 -36.68 -10.51 -25.10
CA ASN A 773 -36.41 -9.88 -26.39
C ASN A 773 -34.91 -9.89 -26.75
N TRP A 774 -34.03 -9.62 -25.79
CA TRP A 774 -32.57 -9.73 -25.95
C TRP A 774 -32.18 -11.12 -26.42
N LYS A 775 -32.64 -12.16 -25.70
CA LYS A 775 -32.37 -13.57 -26.04
C LYS A 775 -32.93 -13.93 -27.42
N GLN A 776 -34.15 -13.52 -27.74
CA GLN A 776 -34.75 -13.79 -29.05
C GLN A 776 -33.92 -13.21 -30.21
N ASN A 777 -33.31 -12.03 -30.01
CA ASN A 777 -32.60 -11.34 -31.08
C ASN A 777 -31.11 -11.68 -31.17
N PHE A 778 -30.47 -12.04 -30.06
CA PHE A 778 -29.00 -12.14 -29.97
C PHE A 778 -28.46 -13.52 -29.60
N PHE A 779 -29.33 -14.49 -29.32
CA PHE A 779 -28.90 -15.85 -29.02
C PHE A 779 -28.03 -16.42 -30.15
N GLY A 780 -26.89 -17.02 -29.79
CA GLY A 780 -25.95 -17.64 -30.73
C GLY A 780 -24.81 -16.74 -31.20
N TRP A 781 -24.78 -15.48 -30.76
CA TRP A 781 -23.64 -14.57 -30.99
C TRP A 781 -22.80 -14.29 -29.74
N ASN A 782 -23.06 -14.98 -28.62
CA ASN A 782 -22.28 -14.82 -27.39
C ASN A 782 -22.26 -13.35 -26.93
N VAL A 783 -23.44 -12.73 -26.82
CA VAL A 783 -23.60 -11.30 -26.54
C VAL A 783 -23.72 -11.06 -25.04
N ALA A 784 -22.93 -10.13 -24.51
CA ALA A 784 -22.93 -9.77 -23.10
C ALA A 784 -23.14 -8.28 -22.88
N ASP A 785 -24.09 -7.94 -22.01
CA ASP A 785 -24.44 -6.58 -21.58
C ASP A 785 -23.60 -6.12 -20.37
N PHE A 786 -22.83 -5.05 -20.52
CA PHE A 786 -22.04 -4.39 -19.49
C PHE A 786 -22.54 -2.96 -19.21
N GLY A 787 -23.74 -2.59 -19.68
CA GLY A 787 -24.32 -1.31 -19.36
C GLY A 787 -24.65 -1.17 -17.87
N TRP A 788 -24.53 0.05 -17.33
CA TRP A 788 -24.92 0.34 -15.96
C TRP A 788 -25.82 1.58 -15.82
N GLY A 789 -26.71 1.54 -14.82
CA GLY A 789 -27.74 2.56 -14.64
C GLY A 789 -27.16 3.91 -14.21
N ALA A 790 -27.72 5.01 -14.76
CA ALA A 790 -27.33 6.39 -14.45
C ALA A 790 -25.87 6.77 -14.77
N ASP A 791 -25.12 5.88 -15.42
CA ASP A 791 -23.74 6.14 -15.80
C ASP A 791 -23.62 7.31 -16.77
N LYS A 792 -22.69 8.19 -16.45
CA LYS A 792 -22.18 9.22 -17.35
C LYS A 792 -20.91 8.71 -18.05
N THR A 793 -20.41 9.45 -19.02
CA THR A 793 -19.21 9.06 -19.78
C THR A 793 -17.98 8.90 -18.88
N GLU A 794 -17.81 9.76 -17.87
CA GLU A 794 -16.74 9.65 -16.87
C GLU A 794 -16.81 8.33 -16.07
N ASN A 795 -18.02 7.80 -15.85
CA ASN A 795 -18.24 6.55 -15.12
C ASN A 795 -17.89 5.33 -15.97
N ILE A 796 -18.33 5.33 -17.23
CA ILE A 796 -17.97 4.27 -18.20
C ILE A 796 -16.46 4.25 -18.41
N LEU A 797 -15.82 5.42 -18.57
CA LEU A 797 -14.36 5.54 -18.65
C LEU A 797 -13.66 4.86 -17.48
N TRP A 798 -14.10 5.18 -16.26
CA TRP A 798 -13.53 4.57 -15.06
C TRP A 798 -13.72 3.05 -15.04
N ARG A 799 -14.92 2.54 -15.34
CA ARG A 799 -15.19 1.09 -15.34
C ARG A 799 -14.33 0.33 -16.35
N LEU A 800 -14.13 0.90 -17.55
CA LEU A 800 -13.25 0.33 -18.57
C LEU A 800 -11.77 0.35 -18.14
N GLU A 801 -11.30 1.44 -17.52
CA GLU A 801 -9.94 1.50 -16.96
C GLU A 801 -9.71 0.50 -15.84
N ASN A 802 -10.76 0.18 -15.09
CA ASN A 802 -10.71 -0.72 -13.94
C ASN A 802 -11.14 -2.17 -14.25
N GLY A 803 -11.07 -2.57 -15.53
CA GLY A 803 -10.92 -3.97 -15.90
C GLY A 803 -12.10 -4.61 -16.63
N GLU A 804 -13.22 -3.91 -16.85
CA GLU A 804 -14.42 -4.55 -17.45
C GLU A 804 -14.25 -5.03 -18.89
N LEU A 805 -13.26 -4.50 -19.62
CA LEU A 805 -12.92 -4.94 -20.98
C LEU A 805 -11.60 -5.74 -21.02
N ASP A 806 -10.90 -5.88 -19.89
CA ASP A 806 -9.59 -6.50 -19.86
C ASP A 806 -9.69 -8.01 -20.08
N GLY A 807 -9.00 -8.51 -21.11
CA GLY A 807 -8.99 -9.94 -21.44
C GLY A 807 -10.27 -10.48 -22.07
N VAL A 808 -11.31 -9.65 -22.26
CA VAL A 808 -12.58 -10.05 -22.88
C VAL A 808 -12.42 -10.38 -24.37
N ASN A 809 -11.58 -9.60 -25.07
CA ASN A 809 -11.27 -9.76 -26.51
C ASN A 809 -12.51 -9.89 -27.43
N PRO A 810 -13.50 -8.99 -27.35
CA PRO A 810 -14.68 -9.07 -28.20
C PRO A 810 -14.34 -8.77 -29.67
N LYS A 811 -15.18 -9.26 -30.59
CA LYS A 811 -15.07 -8.93 -32.02
C LYS A 811 -15.90 -7.70 -32.40
N VAL A 812 -16.99 -7.47 -31.67
CA VAL A 812 -17.85 -6.30 -31.85
C VAL A 812 -18.10 -5.66 -30.50
N ILE A 813 -18.01 -4.34 -30.43
CA ILE A 813 -18.46 -3.56 -29.27
C ILE A 813 -19.65 -2.70 -29.70
N VAL A 814 -20.71 -2.64 -28.91
CA VAL A 814 -21.83 -1.70 -29.11
C VAL A 814 -21.80 -0.69 -27.98
N LEU A 815 -21.69 0.60 -28.32
CA LEU A 815 -21.64 1.68 -27.35
C LEU A 815 -22.84 2.62 -27.52
N LEU A 816 -23.58 2.85 -26.43
CA LEU A 816 -24.57 3.92 -26.30
C LEU A 816 -24.32 4.65 -24.98
N ALA A 817 -23.91 5.92 -25.04
CA ALA A 817 -23.60 6.71 -23.85
C ALA A 817 -23.91 8.20 -24.04
N GLY A 818 -24.05 8.92 -22.93
CA GLY A 818 -24.10 10.39 -22.91
C GLY A 818 -25.47 11.01 -22.57
N THR A 819 -26.56 10.23 -22.52
CA THR A 819 -27.89 10.77 -22.15
C THR A 819 -27.92 11.33 -20.71
N ASN A 820 -27.15 10.72 -19.80
CA ASN A 820 -27.03 11.17 -18.41
C ASN A 820 -26.12 12.40 -18.25
N ASN A 821 -25.15 12.60 -19.17
CA ASN A 821 -24.36 13.82 -19.22
C ASN A 821 -25.20 15.00 -19.75
N VAL A 822 -26.05 14.75 -20.74
CA VAL A 822 -27.07 15.70 -21.23
C VAL A 822 -27.99 16.13 -20.08
N GLY A 823 -28.47 15.18 -19.28
CA GLY A 823 -29.30 15.45 -18.09
C GLY A 823 -30.57 16.25 -18.43
N ASN A 824 -31.03 17.07 -17.49
CA ASN A 824 -32.22 17.91 -17.65
C ASN A 824 -31.90 19.40 -17.95
N ALA A 825 -30.66 19.70 -18.35
CA ALA A 825 -30.19 21.07 -18.49
C ALA A 825 -30.92 21.83 -19.62
N THR A 826 -31.37 23.05 -19.34
CA THR A 826 -31.98 23.94 -20.35
C THR A 826 -30.89 24.58 -21.21
N PRO A 827 -31.01 24.61 -22.54
CA PRO A 827 -30.00 25.24 -23.39
C PRO A 827 -29.95 26.76 -23.14
N THR A 828 -28.85 27.23 -22.56
CA THR A 828 -28.42 28.65 -22.53
C THR A 828 -27.10 28.79 -23.30
N ALA A 829 -26.40 29.92 -23.22
CA ALA A 829 -25.08 30.14 -23.85
C ALA A 829 -24.02 29.06 -23.52
N SER A 830 -24.28 28.18 -22.54
CA SER A 830 -23.48 27.00 -22.19
C SER A 830 -23.74 25.74 -23.03
N ALA A 831 -24.68 25.76 -23.99
CA ALA A 831 -25.05 24.57 -24.77
C ALA A 831 -23.90 24.04 -25.65
N ASP A 832 -23.09 24.93 -26.25
CA ASP A 832 -21.94 24.53 -27.08
C ASP A 832 -20.86 23.84 -26.27
N ALA A 833 -20.55 24.38 -25.08
CA ALA A 833 -19.62 23.77 -24.15
C ALA A 833 -20.11 22.38 -23.72
N LYS A 834 -21.42 22.23 -23.47
CA LYS A 834 -21.98 20.94 -23.08
C LYS A 834 -21.94 19.91 -24.21
N VAL A 835 -22.27 20.31 -25.43
CA VAL A 835 -22.13 19.46 -26.63
C VAL A 835 -20.67 18.99 -26.77
N ALA A 836 -19.70 19.88 -26.63
CA ALA A 836 -18.28 19.53 -26.72
C ALA A 836 -17.84 18.61 -25.58
N GLU A 837 -18.28 18.87 -24.35
CA GLU A 837 -18.00 18.07 -23.16
C GLU A 837 -18.46 16.61 -23.33
N VAL A 838 -19.74 16.39 -23.66
CA VAL A 838 -20.28 15.03 -23.87
C VAL A 838 -19.58 14.33 -25.05
N THR A 839 -19.31 15.09 -26.12
CA THR A 839 -18.57 14.57 -27.28
C THR A 839 -17.17 14.10 -26.88
N SER A 840 -16.43 14.89 -26.09
CA SER A 840 -15.08 14.54 -25.61
C SER A 840 -15.11 13.29 -24.72
N GLY A 841 -16.11 13.19 -23.84
CA GLY A 841 -16.29 12.01 -22.99
C GLY A 841 -16.46 10.73 -23.80
N ILE A 842 -17.34 10.75 -24.81
CA ILE A 842 -17.55 9.60 -25.70
C ILE A 842 -16.29 9.31 -26.53
N GLN A 843 -15.57 10.33 -27.01
CA GLN A 843 -14.26 10.15 -27.65
C GLN A 843 -13.23 9.49 -26.72
N GLY A 844 -13.25 9.82 -25.44
CA GLY A 844 -12.45 9.13 -24.41
C GLY A 844 -12.76 7.64 -24.36
N ILE A 845 -14.05 7.29 -24.28
CA ILE A 845 -14.49 5.88 -24.21
C ILE A 845 -14.01 5.12 -25.45
N LEU A 846 -14.19 5.69 -26.64
CA LEU A 846 -13.73 5.09 -27.90
C LEU A 846 -12.23 4.83 -27.90
N ARG A 847 -11.42 5.78 -27.41
CA ARG A 847 -9.95 5.61 -27.29
C ARG A 847 -9.58 4.42 -26.40
N ILE A 848 -10.24 4.27 -25.25
CA ILE A 848 -9.98 3.15 -24.33
C ILE A 848 -10.40 1.83 -24.95
N MET A 849 -11.58 1.77 -25.58
CA MET A 849 -12.07 0.58 -26.27
C MET A 849 -11.13 0.14 -27.39
N GLN A 850 -10.66 1.07 -28.22
CA GLN A 850 -9.67 0.77 -29.27
C GLN A 850 -8.32 0.30 -28.70
N ALA A 851 -7.90 0.82 -27.55
CA ALA A 851 -6.66 0.41 -26.91
C ALA A 851 -6.75 -0.99 -26.29
N LYS A 852 -7.85 -1.31 -25.60
CA LYS A 852 -8.06 -2.57 -24.90
C LYS A 852 -8.56 -3.69 -25.82
N ALA A 853 -9.26 -3.36 -26.90
CA ALA A 853 -9.80 -4.30 -27.89
C ALA A 853 -9.50 -3.83 -29.33
N PRO A 854 -8.22 -3.80 -29.76
CA PRO A 854 -7.80 -3.23 -31.05
C PRO A 854 -8.37 -3.97 -32.26
N ASP A 855 -8.72 -5.24 -32.10
CA ASP A 855 -9.29 -6.06 -33.17
C ASP A 855 -10.80 -5.88 -33.32
N ALA A 856 -11.49 -5.35 -32.29
CA ALA A 856 -12.93 -5.16 -32.31
C ALA A 856 -13.37 -4.09 -33.32
N THR A 857 -14.56 -4.27 -33.89
CA THR A 857 -15.31 -3.20 -34.57
C THR A 857 -16.30 -2.59 -33.58
N ILE A 858 -16.26 -1.27 -33.41
CA ILE A 858 -17.13 -0.53 -32.50
C ILE A 858 -18.34 0.01 -33.29
N THR A 859 -19.54 -0.37 -32.88
CA THR A 859 -20.80 0.23 -33.32
C THR A 859 -21.18 1.34 -32.34
N LEU A 860 -20.89 2.58 -32.72
CA LEU A 860 -21.24 3.77 -31.95
C LEU A 860 -22.69 4.15 -32.24
N THR A 861 -23.57 3.98 -31.26
CA THR A 861 -24.99 4.27 -31.40
C THR A 861 -25.27 5.73 -31.06
N ALA A 862 -26.12 6.37 -31.86
CA ALA A 862 -26.64 7.71 -31.58
C ALA A 862 -27.35 7.75 -30.21
N ILE A 863 -27.23 8.87 -29.49
CA ILE A 863 -28.07 9.15 -28.33
C ILE A 863 -29.53 9.22 -28.81
N PHE A 864 -30.40 8.39 -28.23
CA PHE A 864 -31.80 8.30 -28.62
C PHE A 864 -32.59 9.58 -28.30
N PRO A 865 -33.65 9.88 -29.07
CA PRO A 865 -34.56 10.98 -28.75
C PRO A 865 -35.25 10.73 -27.42
N ARG A 866 -35.47 11.79 -26.64
CA ARG A 866 -36.25 11.73 -25.39
C ARG A 866 -37.21 12.91 -25.31
N ASN A 867 -38.42 12.69 -24.79
CA ASN A 867 -39.44 13.73 -24.64
C ASN A 867 -39.88 13.94 -23.19
N ASP A 868 -39.17 13.34 -22.24
CA ASP A 868 -39.28 13.69 -20.82
C ASP A 868 -38.79 15.12 -20.56
N ASN A 869 -37.84 15.58 -21.38
CA ASN A 869 -37.49 16.97 -21.55
C ASN A 869 -37.26 17.30 -23.04
N PRO A 870 -38.27 17.78 -23.77
CA PRO A 870 -38.12 18.12 -25.19
C PRO A 870 -37.07 19.20 -25.48
N LEU A 871 -36.69 20.01 -24.49
CA LEU A 871 -35.72 21.11 -24.65
C LEU A 871 -34.29 20.62 -24.90
N VAL A 872 -33.97 19.36 -24.58
CA VAL A 872 -32.62 18.81 -24.82
C VAL A 872 -32.45 18.23 -26.22
N MET A 873 -33.53 18.09 -27.01
CA MET A 873 -33.47 17.49 -28.35
C MET A 873 -32.51 18.20 -29.32
N PRO A 874 -32.47 19.55 -29.41
CA PRO A 874 -31.48 20.22 -30.25
C PRO A 874 -30.03 19.92 -29.84
N MET A 875 -29.76 19.77 -28.55
CA MET A 875 -28.43 19.43 -28.04
C MET A 875 -28.07 17.98 -28.37
N ILE A 876 -28.99 17.03 -28.20
CA ILE A 876 -28.83 15.62 -28.58
C ILE A 876 -28.52 15.50 -30.07
N ASN A 877 -29.24 16.24 -30.93
CA ASN A 877 -29.00 16.23 -32.38
C ASN A 877 -27.59 16.70 -32.73
N ARG A 878 -27.11 17.78 -32.10
CA ARG A 878 -25.74 18.29 -32.30
C ARG A 878 -24.66 17.34 -31.79
N ILE A 879 -24.88 16.69 -30.65
CA ILE A 879 -23.96 15.64 -30.17
C ILE A 879 -23.93 14.50 -31.18
N ASN A 880 -25.08 14.04 -31.67
CA ASN A 880 -25.17 12.97 -32.67
C ASN A 880 -24.50 13.34 -34.00
N GLU A 881 -24.61 14.59 -34.45
CA GLU A 881 -23.85 15.10 -35.60
C GLU A 881 -22.35 14.96 -35.37
N ASN A 882 -21.83 15.32 -34.19
CA ASN A 882 -20.43 15.13 -33.85
C ASN A 882 -20.04 13.64 -33.80
N LEU A 883 -20.86 12.79 -33.18
CA LEU A 883 -20.60 11.35 -33.07
C LEU A 883 -20.52 10.68 -34.45
N SER A 884 -21.35 11.12 -35.39
CA SER A 884 -21.31 10.60 -36.77
C SER A 884 -19.97 10.86 -37.47
N GLN A 885 -19.28 11.94 -37.11
CA GLN A 885 -17.97 12.31 -37.66
C GLN A 885 -16.80 11.53 -37.03
N LEU A 886 -17.04 10.82 -35.91
CA LEU A 886 -16.04 9.96 -35.28
C LEU A 886 -15.96 8.58 -35.92
N ALA A 887 -16.96 8.21 -36.73
CA ALA A 887 -16.96 6.96 -37.45
C ALA A 887 -16.06 7.03 -38.69
N ASP A 888 -15.17 6.04 -38.82
CA ASP A 888 -14.34 5.83 -40.02
C ASP A 888 -15.01 4.89 -41.03
N GLY A 889 -16.17 4.32 -40.67
CA GLY A 889 -16.93 3.37 -41.48
C GLY A 889 -16.34 1.96 -41.52
N GLN A 890 -15.24 1.70 -40.82
CA GLN A 890 -14.56 0.42 -40.76
C GLN A 890 -14.44 -0.10 -39.32
N LYS A 891 -13.61 0.56 -38.50
CA LYS A 891 -13.36 0.19 -37.10
C LYS A 891 -14.33 0.87 -36.16
N ILE A 892 -14.82 2.07 -36.49
CA ILE A 892 -15.92 2.73 -35.80
C ILE A 892 -17.04 2.95 -36.82
N ARG A 893 -18.17 2.27 -36.60
CA ARG A 893 -19.38 2.39 -37.41
C ARG A 893 -20.44 3.15 -36.62
N TYR A 894 -20.97 4.24 -37.20
CA TYR A 894 -22.04 4.99 -36.57
C TYR A 894 -23.41 4.38 -36.90
N LEU A 895 -24.23 4.16 -35.87
CA LEU A 895 -25.60 3.66 -36.00
C LEU A 895 -26.58 4.69 -35.45
N ASN A 896 -27.43 5.24 -36.32
CA ASN A 896 -28.51 6.13 -35.93
C ASN A 896 -29.86 5.53 -36.35
N ILE A 897 -30.74 5.32 -35.39
CA ILE A 897 -32.11 4.80 -35.59
C ILE A 897 -33.18 5.82 -35.18
N ASN A 898 -32.79 7.07 -34.91
CA ASN A 898 -33.66 8.06 -34.30
C ASN A 898 -34.87 8.41 -35.18
N ASP A 899 -34.74 8.30 -36.51
CA ASP A 899 -35.82 8.48 -37.49
C ASP A 899 -36.91 7.40 -37.43
N LYS A 900 -36.62 6.28 -36.76
CA LYS A 900 -37.58 5.22 -36.46
C LYS A 900 -38.17 5.33 -35.06
N LEU A 901 -37.59 6.17 -34.20
CA LEU A 901 -38.03 6.37 -32.81
C LEU A 901 -38.86 7.65 -32.65
N ALA A 902 -38.58 8.68 -33.46
CA ALA A 902 -39.24 9.97 -33.44
C ALA A 902 -39.41 10.55 -34.86
N ASP A 903 -40.33 11.50 -35.02
CA ASP A 903 -40.45 12.31 -36.23
C ASP A 903 -39.32 13.34 -36.37
N LYS A 904 -39.34 14.12 -37.46
CA LYS A 904 -38.29 15.11 -37.77
C LYS A 904 -38.25 16.25 -36.76
N GLU A 905 -39.34 16.48 -36.06
CA GLU A 905 -39.49 17.47 -35.00
C GLU A 905 -39.04 16.93 -33.63
N GLY A 906 -38.63 15.65 -33.58
CA GLY A 906 -38.13 14.99 -32.37
C GLY A 906 -39.24 14.46 -31.45
N LYS A 907 -40.49 14.41 -31.92
CA LYS A 907 -41.61 13.83 -31.18
C LYS A 907 -41.61 12.31 -31.35
N LEU A 908 -41.58 11.60 -30.23
CA LEU A 908 -41.55 10.14 -30.17
C LEU A 908 -42.79 9.53 -30.80
N PHE A 909 -42.60 8.47 -31.59
CA PHE A 909 -43.71 7.67 -32.10
C PHE A 909 -44.34 6.81 -31.00
N ASP A 910 -45.63 6.53 -31.15
CA ASP A 910 -46.40 5.78 -30.15
C ASP A 910 -45.81 4.39 -29.89
N GLY A 911 -45.60 4.13 -28.59
CA GLY A 911 -45.06 2.88 -28.06
C GLY A 911 -43.56 2.66 -28.25
N MET A 912 -42.79 3.65 -28.72
CA MET A 912 -41.33 3.51 -28.88
C MET A 912 -40.56 3.65 -27.57
N MET A 913 -41.00 4.55 -26.70
CA MET A 913 -40.44 4.75 -25.35
C MET A 913 -41.48 4.41 -24.28
N ASN A 914 -41.00 4.07 -23.10
CA ASN A 914 -41.83 3.86 -21.91
C ASN A 914 -42.55 5.15 -21.49
N ALA A 915 -43.39 5.04 -20.46
CA ALA A 915 -44.11 6.19 -19.90
C ALA A 915 -43.18 7.33 -19.46
N ASP A 916 -41.94 7.00 -19.08
CA ASP A 916 -40.91 7.97 -18.73
C ASP A 916 -40.36 8.78 -19.90
N LYS A 917 -40.71 8.43 -21.15
CA LYS A 917 -40.28 9.11 -22.39
C LYS A 917 -38.75 9.23 -22.56
N LEU A 918 -37.99 8.38 -21.88
CA LEU A 918 -36.53 8.30 -21.94
C LEU A 918 -36.05 6.89 -22.32
N HIS A 919 -36.58 5.86 -21.66
CA HIS A 919 -36.14 4.49 -21.90
C HIS A 919 -36.97 3.84 -23.00
N PRO A 920 -36.37 3.10 -23.95
CA PRO A 920 -37.12 2.38 -24.96
C PRO A 920 -38.11 1.40 -24.34
N ALA A 921 -39.30 1.33 -24.93
CA ALA A 921 -40.21 0.22 -24.70
C ALA A 921 -39.77 -0.98 -25.56
N LEU A 922 -40.40 -2.14 -25.36
CA LEU A 922 -40.10 -3.36 -26.11
C LEU A 922 -40.04 -3.16 -27.64
N LYS A 923 -40.97 -2.36 -28.17
CA LYS A 923 -41.02 -1.99 -29.60
C LYS A 923 -39.79 -1.16 -30.03
N GLY A 924 -39.34 -0.23 -29.20
CA GLY A 924 -38.13 0.56 -29.46
C GLY A 924 -36.85 -0.29 -29.42
N TYR A 925 -36.73 -1.20 -28.45
CA TYR A 925 -35.63 -2.17 -28.41
C TYR A 925 -35.62 -3.09 -29.64
N GLN A 926 -36.79 -3.54 -30.13
CA GLN A 926 -36.85 -4.33 -31.35
C GLN A 926 -36.36 -3.56 -32.58
N VAL A 927 -36.70 -2.28 -32.70
CA VAL A 927 -36.17 -1.41 -33.77
C VAL A 927 -34.64 -1.32 -33.71
N TRP A 928 -34.07 -1.23 -32.51
CA TRP A 928 -32.62 -1.23 -32.32
C TRP A 928 -31.98 -2.58 -32.69
N ALA A 929 -32.59 -3.70 -32.29
CA ALA A 929 -32.13 -5.03 -32.68
C ALA A 929 -32.16 -5.23 -34.20
N ASP A 930 -33.23 -4.83 -34.87
CA ASP A 930 -33.37 -4.95 -36.32
C ASP A 930 -32.30 -4.17 -37.09
N ALA A 931 -31.80 -3.08 -36.51
CA ALA A 931 -30.71 -2.29 -37.07
C ALA A 931 -29.31 -2.89 -36.77
N LEU A 932 -29.14 -3.55 -35.63
CA LEU A 932 -27.87 -4.19 -35.22
C LEU A 932 -27.63 -5.54 -35.89
N LYS A 933 -28.67 -6.37 -36.07
CA LYS A 933 -28.54 -7.74 -36.63
C LYS A 933 -27.81 -7.81 -37.98
N PRO A 934 -28.06 -6.91 -38.96
CA PRO A 934 -27.30 -6.91 -40.21
C PRO A 934 -25.80 -6.67 -40.00
N ILE A 935 -25.44 -5.77 -39.08
CA ILE A 935 -24.04 -5.47 -38.73
C ILE A 935 -23.38 -6.70 -38.11
N PHE A 936 -24.06 -7.38 -37.20
CA PHE A 936 -23.53 -8.60 -36.56
C PHE A 936 -23.39 -9.74 -37.57
N THR A 937 -24.38 -9.91 -38.46
CA THR A 937 -24.33 -10.94 -39.51
C THR A 937 -23.19 -10.66 -40.49
N GLU A 938 -22.95 -9.40 -40.85
CA GLU A 938 -21.84 -8.99 -41.71
C GLU A 938 -20.47 -9.29 -41.07
N LEU A 939 -20.31 -8.95 -39.79
CA LEU A 939 -19.01 -9.04 -39.09
C LEU A 939 -18.70 -10.44 -38.55
N LEU A 940 -19.72 -11.21 -38.13
CA LEU A 940 -19.57 -12.48 -37.42
C LEU A 940 -20.18 -13.68 -38.15
N GLY A 941 -21.00 -13.44 -39.19
CA GLY A 941 -21.83 -14.47 -39.81
C GLY A 941 -23.15 -14.73 -39.06
N PRO A 942 -23.97 -15.68 -39.53
CA PRO A 942 -25.24 -16.02 -38.89
C PRO A 942 -25.03 -16.55 -37.45
N PRO A 943 -26.02 -16.39 -36.55
CA PRO A 943 -25.90 -16.84 -35.17
C PRO A 943 -25.73 -18.36 -35.10
N ALA A 944 -24.93 -18.81 -34.12
CA ALA A 944 -24.74 -20.22 -33.85
C ALA A 944 -25.99 -20.85 -33.22
N LYS A 945 -26.04 -22.20 -33.21
CA LYS A 945 -27.11 -22.96 -32.53
C LYS A 945 -26.93 -23.03 -31.01
N GLU A 946 -25.75 -22.68 -30.52
CA GLU A 946 -25.38 -22.69 -29.11
C GLU A 946 -24.92 -21.29 -28.71
N ASP A 947 -25.17 -20.93 -27.45
CA ASP A 947 -24.76 -19.66 -26.87
C ASP A 947 -23.97 -19.94 -25.59
N HIS A 948 -22.79 -19.34 -25.51
CA HIS A 948 -21.85 -19.43 -24.41
C HIS A 948 -21.63 -18.08 -23.73
N ALA A 949 -22.50 -17.10 -23.97
CA ALA A 949 -22.49 -15.83 -23.25
C ALA A 949 -22.57 -16.06 -21.74
N PRO A 950 -21.90 -15.22 -20.94
CA PRO A 950 -22.12 -15.22 -19.49
C PRO A 950 -23.60 -14.97 -19.16
N PRO A 951 -24.08 -15.45 -18.00
CA PRO A 951 -25.45 -15.22 -17.57
C PRO A 951 -25.75 -13.71 -17.42
N PRO A 952 -27.02 -13.29 -17.58
CA PRO A 952 -27.44 -11.92 -17.33
C PRO A 952 -27.35 -11.56 -15.84
N GLN A 953 -27.09 -10.29 -15.55
CA GLN A 953 -27.00 -9.72 -14.19
C GLN A 953 -28.29 -8.97 -13.89
N GLY A 954 -28.69 -8.95 -12.61
CA GLY A 954 -29.79 -8.11 -12.14
C GLY A 954 -29.28 -6.85 -11.45
N ASP A 955 -30.19 -6.13 -10.80
CA ASP A 955 -29.83 -5.12 -9.80
C ASP A 955 -29.36 -5.82 -8.51
N PRO A 956 -28.13 -5.54 -8.01
CA PRO A 956 -27.63 -6.14 -6.78
C PRO A 956 -28.54 -5.95 -5.56
N CYS A 957 -29.33 -4.87 -5.51
CA CYS A 957 -30.27 -4.61 -4.41
C CYS A 957 -31.48 -5.56 -4.39
N PHE A 958 -31.78 -6.26 -5.50
CA PHE A 958 -32.89 -7.23 -5.57
C PHE A 958 -32.43 -8.69 -5.46
N ALA A 959 -31.12 -8.92 -5.26
CA ALA A 959 -30.52 -10.25 -5.11
C ALA A 959 -30.38 -10.71 -3.64
N GLN A 960 -30.90 -9.93 -2.68
CA GLN A 960 -30.97 -10.27 -1.25
C GLN A 960 -32.29 -10.93 -0.86
#